data_AF-A0A9R0VQT7-F1
#
_entry.id   AF-A0A9R0VQT7-F1
#
_cell.length_a   1.000
_cell.length_b   1.000
_cell.length_c   1.000
_cell.angle_alpha   90.00
_cell.angle_beta   90.00
_cell.angle_gamma   90.00
#
_symmetry.space_group_name_H-M   'P 1'
#
loop_
_entity.id
_entity.type
_entity.pdbx_description
1 polymer ?
#
loop_
_entity_poly.entity_id
_entity_poly.type
_entity_poly.pdbx_seq_one_letter_code
_entity_poly.pdbx_strand_id
1 'polypeptide(L)'
;MAEDGEEKLLATVQHIAKTLGRTGTMTEDILKVFSNYDGRLSLDKLYAAAAAAGGGGGGAGEHSMSMPASSPPPVLPSAAAAAMPAPVTSLERTVRTLDRQISQFVTMERLVWADSADADAFLEAVDDLIGTVQELDAAGTNRGLLDRADELLSRCMARLEDEFRALIERPDDAAPAAPGGFDSEQSDDEDYDADDGYGDEPIPIAKPVTDFDVVIDALPPGSVSDVHQIARRMVDAGFGRECAEAYAAARRGFIDESVARLGIRSRTSDEVHSLPWEELEFDIARWIPAFKMVFRILIPSERRLPDRVFEGLAPYGDLAFVAAVRTQALQLISFGDAVAAASRAPERLFRVIDMYEAVRDLLPDLDPVFADPYSAALRAEVSAVCNTLGSSIKGIFMELENLIRRDPARVAVPGGGIHPITRYVMNYLRAACGSRQTLEEVMEGDLGALGVTAIAVDPDRPTSSLAVHIAWIMDVLHKNLESKSKIYRDPPLASIFLMNNGKYVIHKVNDSELGVLLGDDWMKQMLSRVRRWSMEYQRGAWAKVMSVLQTGGSGFSGLPPKAMLQKLQMFNGYLEEIRAAQSEWVITDDQLRADVKAAIADSVLPAYKGLIARLRSSPDPPQDLFIKHTPEDVEACIQHLFEGIGK
;
A
#
# COMPACT_ATOMS: atom_id res chain seq x y z
N MET A 1 -2.27 35.81 18.66
CA MET A 1 -1.87 35.58 20.06
C MET A 1 -2.32 34.18 20.51
N ALA A 2 -1.80 33.13 19.88
CA ALA A 2 -2.12 31.73 20.21
C ALA A 2 -0.86 30.91 20.57
N GLU A 3 0.34 31.50 20.51
CA GLU A 3 1.61 30.82 20.80
C GLU A 3 1.99 30.82 22.30
N ASP A 4 1.36 31.62 23.16
CA ASP A 4 1.70 31.69 24.60
C ASP A 4 1.07 30.54 25.44
N GLY A 5 0.11 29.80 24.86
CA GLY A 5 -0.61 28.73 25.56
C GLY A 5 0.15 27.40 25.61
N GLU A 6 0.66 26.96 24.46
CA GLU A 6 1.41 25.69 24.36
C GLU A 6 2.79 25.76 25.01
N GLU A 7 3.46 26.92 24.95
CA GLU A 7 4.78 27.09 25.54
C GLU A 7 4.73 27.08 27.08
N LYS A 8 3.67 27.65 27.68
CA LYS A 8 3.38 27.53 29.12
C LYS A 8 2.99 26.11 29.53
N LEU A 9 2.26 25.40 28.69
CA LEU A 9 1.88 23.99 28.90
C LEU A 9 3.12 23.10 28.94
N LEU A 10 4.02 23.27 27.97
CA LEU A 10 5.26 22.50 27.87
C LEU A 10 6.22 22.83 29.02
N ALA A 11 6.34 24.10 29.41
CA ALA A 11 7.15 24.52 30.55
C ALA A 11 6.64 23.97 31.89
N THR A 12 5.31 23.88 32.05
CA THR A 12 4.67 23.36 33.27
C THR A 12 4.87 21.85 33.39
N VAL A 13 4.70 21.10 32.29
CA VAL A 13 4.92 19.65 32.25
C VAL A 13 6.39 19.31 32.50
N GLN A 14 7.32 20.08 31.94
CA GLN A 14 8.75 19.89 32.17
C GLN A 14 9.18 20.24 33.60
N HIS A 15 8.57 21.24 34.23
CA HIS A 15 8.81 21.56 35.65
C HIS A 15 8.27 20.44 36.56
N ILE A 16 7.10 19.88 36.26
CA ILE A 16 6.50 18.77 37.00
C ILE A 16 7.38 17.52 36.89
N ALA A 17 7.82 17.16 35.68
CA ALA A 17 8.71 16.01 35.45
C ALA A 17 10.08 16.16 36.15
N LYS A 18 10.63 17.39 36.25
CA LYS A 18 11.90 17.66 36.94
C LYS A 18 11.79 17.67 38.46
N THR A 19 10.62 17.99 39.01
CA THR A 19 10.44 18.07 40.48
C THR A 19 10.13 16.70 41.09
N LEU A 20 9.70 15.73 40.27
CA LEU A 20 9.29 14.39 40.69
C LEU A 20 10.48 13.41 40.75
N GLY A 21 11.37 13.67 41.70
CA GLY A 21 12.19 12.62 42.29
C GLY A 21 11.32 11.67 43.13
N ARG A 22 11.39 10.38 42.81
CA ARG A 22 10.84 9.19 43.50
C ARG A 22 10.25 9.39 44.91
N THR A 23 8.94 9.20 45.07
CA THR A 23 8.30 8.46 46.19
C THR A 23 6.78 8.26 46.00
N GLY A 24 6.25 7.21 46.64
CA GLY A 24 4.97 6.54 46.34
C GLY A 24 3.67 7.21 46.78
N THR A 25 3.60 8.53 46.91
CA THR A 25 2.34 9.28 47.13
C THR A 25 1.83 10.02 45.89
N MET A 26 2.49 9.86 44.74
CA MET A 26 2.17 10.55 43.47
C MET A 26 0.77 10.28 42.92
N THR A 27 0.14 9.16 43.26
CA THR A 27 -1.13 8.77 42.65
C THR A 27 -2.29 9.68 43.10
N GLU A 28 -2.28 10.16 44.35
CA GLU A 28 -3.36 11.02 44.89
C GLU A 28 -3.26 12.47 44.40
N ASP A 29 -2.06 13.01 44.24
CA ASP A 29 -1.88 14.38 43.75
C ASP A 29 -2.15 14.50 42.25
N ILE A 30 -1.86 13.45 41.48
CA ILE A 30 -2.21 13.38 40.04
C ILE A 30 -3.73 13.32 39.85
N LEU A 31 -4.45 12.57 40.68
CA LEU A 31 -5.92 12.49 40.62
C LEU A 31 -6.59 13.85 40.93
N LYS A 32 -5.99 14.66 41.80
CA LYS A 32 -6.45 16.04 42.07
C LYS A 32 -6.25 17.00 40.91
N VAL A 33 -5.19 16.82 40.11
CA VAL A 33 -4.92 17.65 38.94
C VAL A 33 -5.91 17.36 37.81
N PHE A 34 -6.25 16.09 37.58
CA PHE A 34 -7.25 15.71 36.57
C PHE A 34 -8.69 16.14 36.92
N SER A 35 -9.02 16.16 38.22
CA SER A 35 -10.30 16.64 38.74
C SER A 35 -10.62 18.10 38.38
N ASN A 36 -9.61 18.95 38.15
CA ASN A 36 -9.80 20.37 37.87
C ASN A 36 -9.82 20.73 36.37
N TYR A 37 -9.52 19.80 35.47
CA TYR A 37 -9.36 20.10 34.04
C TYR A 37 -10.56 19.72 33.17
N ASP A 38 -11.42 18.81 33.62
CA ASP A 38 -12.69 18.50 32.96
C ASP A 38 -13.75 18.07 34.00
N GLY A 39 -14.85 18.81 34.09
CA GLY A 39 -15.89 18.68 35.14
C GLY A 39 -16.71 17.38 35.09
N ARG A 40 -16.27 16.37 34.35
CA ARG A 40 -16.95 15.07 34.18
C ARG A 40 -16.49 13.98 35.17
N LEU A 41 -15.40 14.20 35.90
CA LEU A 41 -14.85 13.26 36.89
C LEU A 41 -14.73 13.92 38.27
N SER A 42 -15.85 14.15 38.95
CA SER A 42 -15.82 14.64 40.34
C SER A 42 -15.61 13.48 41.33
N LEU A 43 -14.79 13.74 42.35
CA LEU A 43 -14.42 12.81 43.44
C LEU A 43 -15.66 12.24 44.18
N ASP A 44 -16.78 12.97 44.18
CA ASP A 44 -18.04 12.54 44.79
C ASP A 44 -18.66 11.30 44.11
N LYS A 45 -18.40 11.10 42.82
CA LYS A 45 -18.93 9.92 42.08
C LYS A 45 -18.12 8.65 42.31
N LEU A 46 -16.85 8.76 42.68
CA LEU A 46 -16.00 7.60 42.99
C LEU A 46 -16.20 7.11 44.43
N TYR A 47 -16.49 8.01 45.38
CA TYR A 47 -16.85 7.61 46.75
C TYR A 47 -18.24 6.96 46.83
N ALA A 48 -19.18 7.32 45.94
CA ALA A 48 -20.49 6.67 45.85
C ALA A 48 -20.41 5.20 45.38
N ALA A 49 -19.43 4.86 44.53
CA ALA A 49 -19.21 3.49 44.06
C ALA A 49 -18.51 2.60 45.10
N ALA A 50 -17.64 3.18 45.94
CA ALA A 50 -16.94 2.45 47.01
C ALA A 50 -17.82 2.18 48.25
N ALA A 51 -18.84 3.00 48.51
CA ALA A 51 -19.79 2.79 49.61
C ALA A 51 -20.79 1.63 49.36
N ALA A 52 -20.95 1.19 48.11
CA ALA A 52 -21.83 0.08 47.76
C ALA A 52 -21.18 -1.31 47.92
N ALA A 53 -19.86 -1.38 48.15
CA ALA A 53 -19.10 -2.64 48.12
C ALA A 53 -18.54 -3.09 49.49
N GLY A 54 -18.87 -2.41 50.61
CA GLY A 54 -18.23 -2.68 51.90
C GLY A 54 -19.15 -2.65 53.12
N GLY A 55 -19.78 -3.78 53.43
CA GLY A 55 -20.37 -4.07 54.75
C GLY A 55 -21.38 -5.22 54.69
N GLY A 56 -21.25 -6.33 55.40
CA GLY A 56 -20.28 -6.78 56.38
C GLY A 56 -20.58 -8.25 56.74
N GLY A 57 -19.57 -8.97 57.22
CA GLY A 57 -19.74 -10.31 57.80
C GLY A 57 -19.80 -10.30 59.32
N GLY A 58 -20.39 -11.35 59.90
CA GLY A 58 -19.87 -11.97 61.13
C GLY A 58 -20.86 -12.31 62.27
N GLY A 59 -21.00 -13.62 62.56
CA GLY A 59 -21.38 -14.19 63.88
C GLY A 59 -22.52 -15.23 63.82
N ALA A 60 -22.29 -16.53 63.57
CA ALA A 60 -21.74 -17.62 64.42
C ALA A 60 -22.78 -18.28 65.37
N GLY A 61 -23.01 -19.60 65.19
CA GLY A 61 -23.69 -20.47 66.17
C GLY A 61 -24.37 -21.74 65.63
N GLU A 62 -23.60 -22.82 65.46
CA GLU A 62 -23.90 -24.27 65.63
C GLU A 62 -25.24 -24.90 65.14
N HIS A 63 -25.17 -25.83 64.17
CA HIS A 63 -25.24 -27.31 64.38
C HIS A 63 -25.62 -28.08 63.09
N SER A 64 -24.79 -29.09 62.79
CA SER A 64 -25.08 -30.44 62.27
C SER A 64 -25.92 -30.69 60.99
N MET A 65 -25.23 -31.30 60.03
CA MET A 65 -25.61 -32.44 59.16
C MET A 65 -26.79 -32.38 58.18
N SER A 66 -26.41 -32.79 56.97
CA SER A 66 -27.13 -33.61 55.98
C SER A 66 -28.04 -32.94 54.95
N MET A 67 -27.70 -33.21 53.68
CA MET A 67 -28.53 -33.10 52.47
C MET A 67 -29.93 -33.67 52.72
N PRO A 68 -30.99 -33.09 52.11
CA PRO A 68 -31.40 -33.61 50.81
C PRO A 68 -31.96 -32.55 49.83
N ALA A 69 -32.16 -33.01 48.59
CA ALA A 69 -32.84 -32.35 47.49
C ALA A 69 -34.25 -31.83 47.85
N SER A 70 -34.65 -30.69 47.27
CA SER A 70 -35.96 -30.49 46.62
C SER A 70 -36.24 -29.02 46.24
N SER A 71 -36.82 -28.87 45.05
CA SER A 71 -37.83 -27.87 44.62
C SER A 71 -37.46 -26.39 44.42
N PRO A 72 -37.87 -25.78 43.28
CA PRO A 72 -37.96 -24.32 43.12
C PRO A 72 -39.29 -23.76 43.68
N PRO A 73 -39.35 -22.44 44.02
CA PRO A 73 -40.51 -21.77 44.63
C PRO A 73 -41.54 -21.27 43.57
N PRO A 74 -42.69 -20.70 43.97
CA PRO A 74 -43.95 -20.90 43.27
C PRO A 74 -44.19 -19.92 42.11
N VAL A 75 -44.80 -20.47 41.07
CA VAL A 75 -45.40 -19.74 39.95
C VAL A 75 -46.72 -19.13 40.41
N LEU A 76 -46.87 -17.81 40.24
CA LEU A 76 -48.17 -17.12 40.28
C LEU A 76 -49.01 -17.59 39.07
N PRO A 77 -50.31 -17.90 39.24
CA PRO A 77 -51.13 -18.35 38.13
C PRO A 77 -51.47 -17.16 37.23
N SER A 78 -50.76 -17.03 36.10
CA SER A 78 -51.29 -16.31 34.96
C SER A 78 -52.38 -17.18 34.34
N ALA A 79 -53.59 -16.64 34.28
CA ALA A 79 -54.74 -17.27 33.68
C ALA A 79 -54.47 -17.50 32.18
N ALA A 80 -54.00 -18.70 31.84
CA ALA A 80 -54.03 -19.20 30.49
C ALA A 80 -55.49 -19.40 30.08
N ALA A 81 -56.04 -18.43 29.35
CA ALA A 81 -57.13 -18.71 28.46
C ALA A 81 -56.55 -19.59 27.33
N ALA A 82 -56.74 -20.90 27.45
CA ALA A 82 -56.50 -21.83 26.36
C ALA A 82 -57.47 -21.46 25.22
N ALA A 83 -56.94 -20.78 24.19
CA ALA A 83 -57.66 -20.61 22.93
C ALA A 83 -57.79 -22.00 22.28
N MET A 84 -59.03 -22.48 22.18
CA MET A 84 -59.37 -23.64 21.37
C MET A 84 -58.95 -23.37 19.91
N PRO A 85 -58.49 -24.37 19.14
CA PRO A 85 -58.27 -24.17 17.70
C PRO A 85 -59.58 -23.68 17.07
N ALA A 86 -59.51 -22.54 16.38
CA ALA A 86 -60.67 -21.95 15.73
C ALA A 86 -61.28 -23.00 14.79
N PRO A 87 -62.62 -23.13 14.74
CA PRO A 87 -63.23 -24.10 13.83
C PRO A 87 -62.81 -23.76 12.40
N VAL A 88 -62.47 -24.76 11.58
CA VAL A 88 -61.95 -24.60 10.19
C VAL A 88 -62.81 -23.64 9.35
N THR A 89 -64.12 -23.58 9.60
CA THR A 89 -65.05 -22.65 8.93
C THR A 89 -64.85 -21.18 9.32
N SER A 90 -64.34 -20.89 10.52
CA SER A 90 -63.97 -19.54 10.97
C SER A 90 -62.74 -19.06 10.20
N LEU A 91 -61.71 -19.90 10.13
CA LEU A 91 -60.45 -19.59 9.46
C LEU A 91 -60.65 -19.40 7.94
N GLU A 92 -61.55 -20.18 7.34
CA GLU A 92 -61.95 -19.98 5.94
C GLU A 92 -62.64 -18.63 5.68
N ARG A 93 -63.45 -18.13 6.63
CA ARG A 93 -64.05 -16.79 6.50
C ARG A 93 -62.99 -15.70 6.68
N THR A 94 -62.03 -15.90 7.59
CA THR A 94 -60.92 -14.98 7.80
C THR A 94 -60.09 -14.84 6.52
N VAL A 95 -59.63 -15.95 5.93
CA VAL A 95 -58.84 -15.93 4.68
C VAL A 95 -59.60 -15.24 3.54
N ARG A 96 -60.91 -15.47 3.38
CA ARG A 96 -61.71 -14.77 2.34
C ARG A 96 -61.85 -13.27 2.60
N THR A 97 -61.88 -12.87 3.87
CA THR A 97 -61.98 -11.44 4.24
C THR A 97 -60.67 -10.74 3.96
N LEU A 98 -59.56 -11.36 4.37
CA LEU A 98 -58.20 -10.89 4.09
C LEU A 98 -57.92 -10.83 2.59
N ASP A 99 -58.30 -11.86 1.81
CA ASP A 99 -58.13 -11.86 0.35
C ASP A 99 -58.81 -10.65 -0.30
N ARG A 100 -60.02 -10.29 0.16
CA ARG A 100 -60.73 -9.10 -0.34
C ARG A 100 -60.04 -7.80 0.05
N GLN A 101 -59.55 -7.68 1.28
CA GLN A 101 -58.89 -6.47 1.78
C GLN A 101 -57.54 -6.28 1.08
N ILE A 102 -56.70 -7.30 1.09
CA ILE A 102 -55.34 -7.25 0.56
C ILE A 102 -55.35 -7.10 -0.96
N SER A 103 -56.27 -7.76 -1.68
CA SER A 103 -56.37 -7.59 -3.13
C SER A 103 -56.62 -6.13 -3.55
N GLN A 104 -57.23 -5.29 -2.70
CA GLN A 104 -57.39 -3.86 -2.99
C GLN A 104 -56.05 -3.13 -2.98
N PHE A 105 -55.19 -3.44 -2.01
CA PHE A 105 -53.84 -2.85 -1.91
C PHE A 105 -52.89 -3.40 -2.99
N VAL A 106 -52.94 -4.72 -3.28
CA VAL A 106 -52.10 -5.34 -4.30
C VAL A 106 -52.39 -4.80 -5.70
N THR A 107 -53.64 -4.47 -6.00
CA THR A 107 -54.06 -3.92 -7.31
C THR A 107 -53.98 -2.40 -7.37
N MET A 108 -53.56 -1.73 -6.30
CA MET A 108 -53.51 -0.28 -6.23
C MET A 108 -52.39 0.27 -7.14
N GLU A 109 -52.72 1.23 -8.00
CA GLU A 109 -51.75 1.81 -8.95
C GLU A 109 -50.77 2.82 -8.29
N ARG A 110 -51.17 3.42 -7.17
CA ARG A 110 -50.32 4.33 -6.37
C ARG A 110 -49.55 3.55 -5.31
N LEU A 111 -48.47 4.13 -4.79
CA LEU A 111 -47.77 3.63 -3.61
C LEU A 111 -48.71 3.63 -2.40
N VAL A 112 -48.69 2.54 -1.63
CA VAL A 112 -49.49 2.40 -0.40
C VAL A 112 -49.01 3.41 0.65
N TRP A 113 -47.70 3.68 0.72
CA TRP A 113 -47.11 4.63 1.65
C TRP A 113 -47.37 6.11 1.32
N ALA A 114 -47.98 6.42 0.19
CA ALA A 114 -48.43 7.79 -0.12
C ALA A 114 -49.52 8.28 0.85
N ASP A 115 -50.22 7.37 1.52
CA ASP A 115 -51.18 7.65 2.60
C ASP A 115 -50.85 6.80 3.82
N SER A 116 -50.54 7.45 4.95
CA SER A 116 -50.21 6.77 6.22
C SER A 116 -51.33 5.83 6.69
N ALA A 117 -52.60 6.17 6.42
CA ALA A 117 -53.73 5.33 6.84
C ALA A 117 -53.83 4.05 5.99
N ASP A 118 -53.52 4.14 4.69
CA ASP A 118 -53.47 2.99 3.81
C ASP A 118 -52.29 2.07 4.17
N ALA A 119 -51.13 2.64 4.53
CA ALA A 119 -49.98 1.90 5.03
C ALA A 119 -50.30 1.13 6.32
N ASP A 120 -50.84 1.80 7.33
CA ASP A 120 -51.21 1.15 8.60
C ASP A 120 -52.23 0.02 8.39
N ALA A 121 -53.29 0.29 7.61
CA ALA A 121 -54.32 -0.70 7.32
C ALA A 121 -53.80 -1.90 6.52
N PHE A 122 -52.86 -1.68 5.60
CA PHE A 122 -52.23 -2.75 4.84
C PHE A 122 -51.32 -3.60 5.74
N LEU A 123 -50.51 -2.97 6.59
CA LEU A 123 -49.63 -3.67 7.54
C LEU A 123 -50.43 -4.53 8.55
N GLU A 124 -51.54 -4.02 9.07
CA GLU A 124 -52.44 -4.79 9.94
C GLU A 124 -53.02 -6.01 9.22
N ALA A 125 -53.47 -5.85 7.97
CA ALA A 125 -53.99 -6.96 7.18
C ALA A 125 -52.91 -8.02 6.86
N VAL A 126 -51.65 -7.60 6.71
CA VAL A 126 -50.51 -8.50 6.55
C VAL A 126 -50.22 -9.26 7.85
N ASP A 127 -50.23 -8.59 9.00
CA ASP A 127 -50.02 -9.23 10.31
C ASP A 127 -51.09 -10.29 10.58
N ASP A 128 -52.36 -9.97 10.31
CA ASP A 128 -53.47 -10.92 10.41
C ASP A 128 -53.28 -12.11 9.45
N LEU A 129 -52.83 -11.87 8.22
CA LEU A 129 -52.57 -12.95 7.26
C LEU A 129 -51.43 -13.86 7.71
N ILE A 130 -50.31 -13.31 8.16
CA ILE A 130 -49.17 -14.08 8.69
C ILE A 130 -49.64 -14.96 9.85
N GLY A 131 -50.40 -14.38 10.80
CA GLY A 131 -50.98 -15.12 11.92
C GLY A 131 -51.89 -16.27 11.45
N THR A 132 -52.79 -16.01 10.50
CA THR A 132 -53.68 -17.06 9.98
C THR A 132 -52.94 -18.18 9.24
N VAL A 133 -51.88 -17.89 8.49
CA VAL A 133 -51.05 -18.90 7.82
C VAL A 133 -50.34 -19.78 8.86
N GLN A 134 -49.76 -19.17 9.89
CA GLN A 134 -49.12 -19.90 10.99
C GLN A 134 -50.10 -20.80 11.75
N GLU A 135 -51.32 -20.31 12.01
CA GLU A 135 -52.39 -21.11 12.63
C GLU A 135 -52.82 -22.28 11.74
N LEU A 136 -52.94 -22.07 10.42
CA LEU A 136 -53.30 -23.11 9.46
C LEU A 136 -52.24 -24.21 9.36
N ASP A 137 -50.97 -23.80 9.30
CA ASP A 137 -49.84 -24.73 9.24
C ASP A 137 -49.76 -25.56 10.53
N ALA A 138 -49.88 -24.91 11.70
CA ALA A 138 -49.92 -25.58 12.99
C ALA A 138 -51.12 -26.54 13.16
N ALA A 139 -52.28 -26.17 12.62
CA ALA A 139 -53.47 -27.01 12.66
C ALA A 139 -53.37 -28.25 11.75
N GLY A 140 -52.48 -28.24 10.73
CA GLY A 140 -52.24 -29.37 9.82
C GLY A 140 -53.48 -29.88 9.08
N THR A 141 -54.57 -29.11 9.08
CA THR A 141 -55.88 -29.49 8.55
C THR A 141 -56.28 -28.53 7.44
N ASN A 142 -56.70 -29.08 6.30
CA ASN A 142 -57.14 -28.36 5.09
C ASN A 142 -56.01 -27.71 4.26
N ARG A 143 -55.18 -28.55 3.63
CA ARG A 143 -54.11 -28.14 2.69
C ARG A 143 -54.55 -27.14 1.63
N GLY A 144 -55.71 -27.34 0.99
CA GLY A 144 -56.16 -26.41 -0.06
C GLY A 144 -56.51 -25.01 0.45
N LEU A 145 -56.72 -24.84 1.76
CA LEU A 145 -56.94 -23.52 2.36
C LEU A 145 -55.62 -22.86 2.76
N LEU A 146 -54.65 -23.65 3.23
CA LEU A 146 -53.27 -23.21 3.44
C LEU A 146 -52.65 -22.76 2.11
N ASP A 147 -52.76 -23.56 1.04
CA ASP A 147 -52.24 -23.23 -0.29
C ASP A 147 -52.78 -21.87 -0.80
N ARG A 148 -54.07 -21.58 -0.52
CA ARG A 148 -54.70 -20.29 -0.88
C ARG A 148 -54.21 -19.14 -0.01
N ALA A 149 -53.99 -19.37 1.27
CA ALA A 149 -53.45 -18.37 2.18
C ALA A 149 -51.98 -18.06 1.84
N ASP A 150 -51.20 -19.06 1.47
CA ASP A 150 -49.81 -18.92 1.00
C ASP A 150 -49.71 -18.20 -0.35
N GLU A 151 -50.63 -18.47 -1.29
CA GLU A 151 -50.70 -17.73 -2.55
C GLU A 151 -51.07 -16.26 -2.32
N LEU A 152 -51.99 -15.99 -1.39
CA LEU A 152 -52.30 -14.63 -0.98
C LEU A 152 -51.08 -13.97 -0.32
N LEU A 153 -50.42 -14.65 0.63
CA LEU A 153 -49.22 -14.17 1.32
C LEU A 153 -48.11 -13.83 0.32
N SER A 154 -47.88 -14.68 -0.67
CA SER A 154 -46.90 -14.44 -1.74
C SER A 154 -47.21 -13.16 -2.53
N ARG A 155 -48.49 -12.91 -2.86
CA ARG A 155 -48.91 -11.65 -3.51
C ARG A 155 -48.71 -10.43 -2.61
N CYS A 156 -48.98 -10.56 -1.30
CA CYS A 156 -48.73 -9.50 -0.33
C CYS A 156 -47.24 -9.16 -0.24
N MET A 157 -46.38 -10.18 -0.17
CA MET A 157 -44.94 -10.02 -0.03
C MET A 157 -44.34 -9.41 -1.28
N ALA A 158 -44.80 -9.78 -2.47
CA ALA A 158 -44.40 -9.12 -3.71
C ALA A 158 -44.76 -7.62 -3.71
N ARG A 159 -45.96 -7.27 -3.20
CA ARG A 159 -46.34 -5.85 -3.08
C ARG A 159 -45.49 -5.11 -2.05
N LEU A 160 -45.24 -5.71 -0.89
CA LEU A 160 -44.36 -5.13 0.13
C LEU A 160 -42.92 -4.95 -0.40
N GLU A 161 -42.43 -5.87 -1.23
CA GLU A 161 -41.13 -5.76 -1.88
C GLU A 161 -41.04 -4.51 -2.78
N ASP A 162 -42.09 -4.24 -3.57
CA ASP A 162 -42.16 -3.06 -4.44
C ASP A 162 -42.23 -1.75 -3.64
N GLU A 163 -43.05 -1.70 -2.59
CA GLU A 163 -43.14 -0.54 -1.69
C GLU A 163 -41.83 -0.29 -0.95
N PHE A 164 -41.20 -1.37 -0.44
CA PHE A 164 -39.91 -1.33 0.22
C PHE A 164 -38.82 -0.74 -0.68
N ARG A 165 -38.78 -1.16 -1.94
CA ARG A 165 -37.84 -0.64 -2.95
C ARG A 165 -38.11 0.84 -3.24
N ALA A 166 -39.38 1.22 -3.44
CA ALA A 166 -39.76 2.59 -3.73
C ALA A 166 -39.38 3.56 -2.60
N LEU A 167 -39.60 3.17 -1.35
CA LEU A 167 -39.23 3.96 -0.16
C LEU A 167 -37.72 4.19 -0.04
N ILE A 168 -36.91 3.25 -0.53
CA ILE A 168 -35.44 3.37 -0.52
C ILE A 168 -34.93 4.18 -1.72
N GLU A 169 -35.52 4.02 -2.90
CA GLU A 169 -35.08 4.71 -4.12
C GLU A 169 -35.54 6.17 -4.16
N ARG A 170 -36.76 6.46 -3.70
CA ARG A 170 -37.46 7.73 -3.88
C ARG A 170 -38.20 8.14 -2.60
N PRO A 171 -37.48 8.41 -1.50
CA PRO A 171 -38.09 8.74 -0.22
C PRO A 171 -39.00 9.97 -0.27
N ASP A 172 -38.75 10.90 -1.21
CA ASP A 172 -39.56 12.11 -1.40
C ASP A 172 -40.90 11.85 -2.11
N ASP A 173 -41.00 10.83 -2.97
CA ASP A 173 -42.25 10.48 -3.68
C ASP A 173 -43.20 9.64 -2.82
N ALA A 174 -42.69 9.07 -1.72
CA ALA A 174 -43.45 8.26 -0.77
C ALA A 174 -43.91 9.05 0.47
N ALA A 175 -43.47 10.30 0.64
CA ALA A 175 -43.98 11.17 1.70
C ALA A 175 -45.39 11.69 1.32
N PRO A 176 -46.34 11.77 2.27
CA PRO A 176 -47.64 12.38 2.00
C PRO A 176 -47.42 13.83 1.56
N ALA A 177 -47.90 14.18 0.36
CA ALA A 177 -47.84 15.55 -0.14
C ALA A 177 -48.52 16.48 0.87
N ALA A 178 -47.72 17.24 1.61
CA ALA A 178 -48.24 18.24 2.54
C ALA A 178 -48.98 19.32 1.71
N PRO A 179 -50.27 19.60 1.97
CA PRO A 179 -50.93 20.74 1.36
C PRO A 179 -50.39 22.01 2.02
N GLY A 180 -49.36 22.59 1.41
CA GLY A 180 -48.76 23.86 1.79
C GLY A 180 -47.42 23.72 2.49
N GLY A 181 -46.33 23.89 1.74
CA GLY A 181 -44.98 23.95 2.29
C GLY A 181 -43.92 24.17 1.23
N PHE A 182 -43.79 25.41 0.78
CA PHE A 182 -42.73 25.97 -0.08
C PHE A 182 -42.54 25.30 -1.44
N ASP A 183 -43.36 25.75 -2.40
CA ASP A 183 -42.77 26.19 -3.66
C ASP A 183 -41.64 27.17 -3.32
N SER A 184 -40.40 26.79 -3.59
CA SER A 184 -39.40 27.76 -4.01
C SER A 184 -39.51 27.88 -5.53
N GLU A 185 -40.52 28.63 -5.96
CA GLU A 185 -40.50 29.40 -7.21
C GLU A 185 -39.10 30.04 -7.31
N GLN A 186 -38.41 29.88 -8.45
CA GLN A 186 -38.41 30.96 -9.44
C GLN A 186 -38.40 32.34 -8.76
N SER A 187 -37.20 32.78 -8.37
CA SER A 187 -36.97 34.19 -8.12
C SER A 187 -36.55 34.83 -9.43
N ASP A 188 -37.57 35.36 -10.12
CA ASP A 188 -37.62 36.58 -10.90
C ASP A 188 -36.42 36.99 -11.76
N ASP A 189 -36.67 36.95 -13.06
CA ASP A 189 -36.10 37.85 -14.07
C ASP A 189 -36.24 39.32 -13.61
N GLU A 190 -35.13 39.96 -13.24
CA GLU A 190 -34.96 41.39 -13.37
C GLU A 190 -34.07 41.66 -14.59
N ASP A 191 -34.72 42.00 -15.70
CA ASP A 191 -34.10 42.67 -16.86
C ASP A 191 -33.57 44.06 -16.46
N TYR A 192 -32.59 44.56 -17.24
CA TYR A 192 -31.77 45.79 -17.13
C TYR A 192 -30.46 45.62 -16.32
N ASP A 193 -29.25 45.74 -16.85
CA ASP A 193 -28.72 46.31 -18.08
C ASP A 193 -27.44 45.53 -18.48
N ALA A 194 -27.18 45.47 -19.79
CA ALA A 194 -25.95 44.89 -20.34
C ALA A 194 -24.71 45.66 -19.86
N ASP A 195 -23.82 44.98 -19.12
CA ASP A 195 -22.41 45.33 -19.02
C ASP A 195 -21.56 44.07 -19.20
N ASP A 196 -20.89 44.01 -20.34
CA ASP A 196 -20.01 42.93 -20.76
C ASP A 196 -18.72 42.94 -19.92
N GLY A 197 -18.74 42.28 -18.76
CA GLY A 197 -17.58 42.06 -17.92
C GLY A 197 -17.25 40.58 -17.79
N TYR A 198 -16.33 40.06 -18.61
CA TYR A 198 -15.74 38.73 -18.44
C TYR A 198 -15.07 38.61 -17.05
N GLY A 199 -15.83 38.12 -16.07
CA GLY A 199 -15.37 37.72 -14.75
C GLY A 199 -15.07 36.23 -14.73
N ASP A 200 -13.79 35.90 -14.66
CA ASP A 200 -13.23 34.56 -14.49
C ASP A 200 -13.59 34.04 -13.08
N GLU A 201 -14.82 33.54 -12.88
CA GLU A 201 -15.13 32.77 -11.66
C GLU A 201 -14.51 31.36 -11.81
N PRO A 202 -13.50 31.01 -11.00
CA PRO A 202 -12.91 29.69 -11.09
C PRO A 202 -13.95 28.65 -10.70
N ILE A 203 -14.19 27.68 -11.61
CA ILE A 203 -14.94 26.45 -11.32
C ILE A 203 -14.45 25.91 -9.97
N PRO A 204 -15.32 25.71 -8.97
CA PRO A 204 -14.90 25.23 -7.65
C PRO A 204 -14.17 23.89 -7.79
N ILE A 205 -12.84 23.90 -7.65
CA ILE A 205 -12.04 22.69 -7.62
C ILE A 205 -12.31 22.02 -6.27
N ALA A 206 -12.96 20.85 -6.30
CA ALA A 206 -13.16 20.05 -5.10
C ALA A 206 -11.81 19.79 -4.43
N LYS A 207 -11.68 20.18 -3.15
CA LYS A 207 -10.46 19.91 -2.38
C LYS A 207 -10.28 18.40 -2.25
N PRO A 208 -9.04 17.87 -2.31
CA PRO A 208 -8.78 16.47 -2.03
C PRO A 208 -9.39 16.07 -0.69
N VAL A 209 -10.17 14.99 -0.67
CA VAL A 209 -10.73 14.45 0.57
C VAL A 209 -9.58 13.86 1.38
N THR A 210 -9.14 14.59 2.40
CA THR A 210 -8.11 14.15 3.35
C THR A 210 -8.71 13.58 4.64
N ASP A 211 -9.99 13.85 4.86
CA ASP A 211 -10.77 13.38 5.99
C ASP A 211 -11.77 12.33 5.50
N PHE A 212 -11.64 11.10 6.01
CA PHE A 212 -12.48 9.98 5.62
C PHE A 212 -13.65 9.76 6.59
N ASP A 213 -13.86 10.62 7.60
CA ASP A 213 -14.99 10.56 8.54
C ASP A 213 -16.31 11.07 7.93
N VAL A 214 -16.43 11.03 6.61
CA VAL A 214 -17.62 11.46 5.86
C VAL A 214 -18.66 10.34 5.89
N VAL A 215 -19.86 10.67 6.36
CA VAL A 215 -21.01 9.76 6.38
C VAL A 215 -21.99 10.18 5.31
N ILE A 216 -22.30 9.28 4.38
CA ILE A 216 -23.36 9.50 3.40
C ILE A 216 -24.68 9.05 4.04
N ASP A 217 -25.50 10.00 4.49
CA ASP A 217 -26.86 9.70 4.95
C ASP A 217 -27.81 9.71 3.75
N ALA A 218 -28.04 8.52 3.18
CA ALA A 218 -28.76 8.40 1.92
C ALA A 218 -30.29 8.34 2.08
N LEU A 219 -30.83 8.24 3.30
CA LEU A 219 -32.27 8.09 3.55
C LEU A 219 -32.74 8.95 4.73
N PRO A 220 -33.88 9.67 4.60
CA PRO A 220 -34.50 10.37 5.73
C PRO A 220 -34.85 9.41 6.88
N PRO A 221 -34.80 9.86 8.15
CA PRO A 221 -35.11 9.01 9.31
C PRO A 221 -36.51 8.39 9.31
N GLY A 222 -37.51 9.09 8.76
CA GLY A 222 -38.89 8.60 8.65
C GLY A 222 -38.98 7.36 7.75
N SER A 223 -38.38 7.44 6.56
CA SER A 223 -38.33 6.33 5.60
C SER A 223 -37.63 5.09 6.16
N VAL A 224 -36.61 5.24 7.02
CA VAL A 224 -35.94 4.09 7.66
C VAL A 224 -36.88 3.32 8.60
N SER A 225 -37.75 4.03 9.33
CA SER A 225 -38.73 3.39 10.22
C SER A 225 -39.75 2.57 9.43
N ASP A 226 -40.26 3.12 8.33
CA ASP A 226 -41.26 2.46 7.48
C ASP A 226 -40.66 1.22 6.79
N VAL A 227 -39.47 1.37 6.22
CA VAL A 227 -38.71 0.30 5.58
C VAL A 227 -38.38 -0.81 6.60
N HIS A 228 -38.04 -0.46 7.85
CA HIS A 228 -37.83 -1.45 8.92
C HIS A 228 -39.11 -2.23 9.25
N GLN A 229 -40.26 -1.54 9.33
CA GLN A 229 -41.54 -2.18 9.60
C GLN A 229 -41.96 -3.17 8.51
N ILE A 230 -41.67 -2.85 7.25
CA ILE A 230 -41.88 -3.77 6.12
C ILE A 230 -40.90 -4.96 6.23
N ALA A 231 -39.61 -4.69 6.45
CA ALA A 231 -38.59 -5.74 6.56
C ALA A 231 -38.94 -6.77 7.64
N ARG A 232 -39.39 -6.31 8.80
CA ARG A 232 -39.80 -7.19 9.90
C ARG A 232 -40.89 -8.16 9.48
N ARG A 233 -41.94 -7.68 8.81
CA ARG A 233 -43.07 -8.52 8.37
C ARG A 233 -42.69 -9.47 7.25
N MET A 234 -41.86 -9.03 6.30
CA MET A 234 -41.32 -9.92 5.28
C MET A 234 -40.49 -11.05 5.93
N VAL A 235 -39.68 -10.73 6.94
CA VAL A 235 -38.90 -11.73 7.69
C VAL A 235 -39.80 -12.69 8.49
N ASP A 236 -40.80 -12.17 9.21
CA ASP A 236 -41.75 -12.98 9.98
C ASP A 236 -42.59 -13.91 9.08
N ALA A 237 -42.81 -13.52 7.83
CA ALA A 237 -43.46 -14.33 6.79
C ALA A 237 -42.53 -15.34 6.09
N GLY A 238 -41.22 -15.33 6.38
CA GLY A 238 -40.23 -16.22 5.76
C GLY A 238 -39.58 -15.69 4.47
N PHE A 239 -39.81 -14.43 4.08
CA PHE A 239 -39.31 -13.77 2.87
C PHE A 239 -38.10 -12.84 3.14
N GLY A 240 -37.30 -13.15 4.18
CA GLY A 240 -36.19 -12.29 4.57
C GLY A 240 -35.07 -12.19 3.52
N ARG A 241 -34.86 -13.24 2.71
CA ARG A 241 -33.86 -13.23 1.63
C ARG A 241 -34.30 -12.30 0.50
N GLU A 242 -35.55 -12.42 0.08
CA GLU A 242 -36.19 -11.60 -0.94
C GLU A 242 -36.16 -10.13 -0.51
N CYS A 243 -36.44 -9.84 0.76
CA CYS A 243 -36.32 -8.50 1.33
C CYS A 243 -34.88 -7.94 1.25
N ALA A 244 -33.86 -8.76 1.59
CA ALA A 244 -32.47 -8.36 1.47
C ALA A 244 -32.03 -8.14 0.01
N GLU A 245 -32.53 -8.94 -0.93
CA GLU A 245 -32.29 -8.77 -2.37
C GLU A 245 -32.97 -7.50 -2.91
N ALA A 246 -34.19 -7.20 -2.46
CA ALA A 246 -34.91 -5.98 -2.80
C ALA A 246 -34.18 -4.74 -2.29
N TYR A 247 -33.62 -4.79 -1.08
CA TYR A 247 -32.75 -3.74 -0.54
C TYR A 247 -31.56 -3.50 -1.47
N ALA A 248 -30.84 -4.58 -1.79
CA ALA A 248 -29.65 -4.51 -2.63
C ALA A 248 -29.98 -3.99 -4.05
N ALA A 249 -31.13 -4.35 -4.60
CA ALA A 249 -31.61 -3.83 -5.88
C ALA A 249 -31.89 -2.32 -5.81
N ALA A 250 -32.58 -1.86 -4.75
CA ALA A 250 -32.89 -0.45 -4.53
C ALA A 250 -31.63 0.43 -4.44
N ARG A 251 -30.62 -0.06 -3.73
CA ARG A 251 -29.37 0.68 -3.48
C ARG A 251 -28.38 0.61 -4.65
N ARG A 252 -28.54 -0.37 -5.55
CA ARG A 252 -27.60 -0.62 -6.65
C ARG A 252 -27.40 0.60 -7.55
N GLY A 253 -28.47 1.26 -7.95
CA GLY A 253 -28.40 2.43 -8.83
C GLY A 253 -27.57 3.57 -8.22
N PHE A 254 -27.77 3.84 -6.93
CA PHE A 254 -27.01 4.85 -6.19
C PHE A 254 -25.51 4.49 -6.10
N ILE A 255 -25.18 3.23 -5.78
CA ILE A 255 -23.79 2.77 -5.67
C ILE A 255 -23.10 2.81 -7.03
N ASP A 256 -23.76 2.31 -8.08
CA ASP A 256 -23.27 2.34 -9.46
C ASP A 256 -22.98 3.76 -9.92
N GLU A 257 -23.93 4.69 -9.70
CA GLU A 257 -23.75 6.08 -10.08
C GLU A 257 -22.63 6.75 -9.27
N SER A 258 -22.54 6.47 -7.97
CA SER A 258 -21.49 6.99 -7.10
C SER A 258 -20.10 6.56 -7.57
N VAL A 259 -19.92 5.28 -7.93
CA VAL A 259 -18.66 4.76 -8.47
C VAL A 259 -18.39 5.31 -9.88
N ALA A 260 -19.41 5.42 -10.73
CA ALA A 260 -19.28 5.98 -12.07
C ALA A 260 -18.83 7.45 -12.06
N ARG A 261 -19.29 8.25 -11.08
CA ARG A 261 -18.88 9.65 -10.89
C ARG A 261 -17.41 9.82 -10.51
N LEU A 262 -16.78 8.79 -9.93
CA LEU A 262 -15.32 8.76 -9.72
C LEU A 262 -14.55 8.60 -11.05
N GLY A 263 -15.27 8.28 -12.13
CA GLY A 263 -14.78 8.25 -13.50
C GLY A 263 -13.87 7.07 -13.82
N ILE A 264 -13.87 6.04 -12.97
CA ILE A 264 -13.12 4.81 -13.21
C ILE A 264 -13.74 4.09 -14.40
N ARG A 265 -12.92 3.77 -15.40
CA ARG A 265 -13.38 2.99 -16.55
C ARG A 265 -13.39 1.52 -16.16
N SER A 266 -14.56 0.87 -16.28
CA SER A 266 -14.60 -0.59 -16.24
C SER A 266 -13.77 -1.14 -17.38
N ARG A 267 -12.82 -2.01 -17.06
CA ARG A 267 -11.98 -2.66 -18.06
C ARG A 267 -11.86 -4.14 -17.77
N THR A 268 -11.89 -4.92 -18.83
CA THR A 268 -11.58 -6.34 -18.76
C THR A 268 -10.07 -6.55 -18.59
N SER A 269 -9.68 -7.73 -18.10
CA SER A 269 -8.27 -8.07 -17.95
C SER A 269 -7.50 -7.99 -19.27
N ASP A 270 -8.11 -8.42 -20.38
CA ASP A 270 -7.48 -8.39 -21.72
C ASP A 270 -7.26 -6.96 -22.24
N GLU A 271 -8.18 -6.04 -21.94
CA GLU A 271 -8.01 -4.61 -22.25
C GLU A 271 -6.85 -4.02 -21.45
N VAL A 272 -6.75 -4.31 -20.14
CA VAL A 272 -5.63 -3.85 -19.30
C VAL A 272 -4.28 -4.36 -19.82
N HIS A 273 -4.22 -5.61 -20.29
CA HIS A 273 -2.99 -6.21 -20.83
C HIS A 273 -2.55 -5.63 -22.17
N SER A 274 -3.48 -5.15 -23.00
CA SER A 274 -3.20 -4.66 -24.35
C SER A 274 -2.93 -3.15 -24.43
N LEU A 275 -3.24 -2.41 -23.36
CA LEU A 275 -3.10 -0.95 -23.33
C LEU A 275 -1.63 -0.49 -23.28
N PRO A 276 -1.34 0.66 -23.93
CA PRO A 276 -0.08 1.38 -23.71
C PRO A 276 0.12 1.74 -22.23
N TRP A 277 1.38 1.76 -21.80
CA TRP A 277 1.69 2.02 -20.39
C TRP A 277 1.26 3.42 -19.96
N GLU A 278 1.39 4.42 -20.83
CA GLU A 278 1.06 5.82 -20.52
C GLU A 278 -0.44 6.00 -20.20
N GLU A 279 -1.31 5.29 -20.94
CA GLU A 279 -2.74 5.29 -20.66
C GLU A 279 -3.05 4.52 -19.38
N LEU A 280 -2.43 3.35 -19.19
CA LEU A 280 -2.64 2.54 -17.99
C LEU A 280 -2.19 3.28 -16.72
N GLU A 281 -1.08 4.01 -16.78
CA GLU A 281 -0.57 4.82 -15.69
C GLU A 281 -1.56 5.91 -15.26
N PHE A 282 -2.23 6.56 -16.22
CA PHE A 282 -3.29 7.53 -15.94
C PHE A 282 -4.49 6.89 -15.25
N ASP A 283 -4.89 5.69 -15.69
CA ASP A 283 -6.01 4.98 -15.07
C ASP A 283 -5.67 4.45 -13.68
N ILE A 284 -4.43 4.00 -13.44
CA ILE A 284 -3.94 3.66 -12.09
C ILE A 284 -4.00 4.89 -11.16
N ALA A 285 -3.54 6.05 -11.65
CA ALA A 285 -3.55 7.29 -10.87
C ALA A 285 -4.98 7.72 -10.46
N ARG A 286 -5.99 7.39 -11.26
CA ARG A 286 -7.41 7.65 -10.94
C ARG A 286 -8.03 6.55 -10.09
N TRP A 287 -7.60 5.31 -10.29
CA TRP A 287 -8.05 4.17 -9.51
C TRP A 287 -7.67 4.31 -8.03
N ILE A 288 -6.46 4.77 -7.70
CA ILE A 288 -5.99 4.90 -6.30
C ILE A 288 -6.94 5.75 -5.42
N PRO A 289 -7.23 7.02 -5.74
CA PRO A 289 -8.14 7.83 -4.91
C PRO A 289 -9.56 7.26 -4.94
N ALA A 290 -10.01 6.70 -6.06
CA ALA A 290 -11.35 6.17 -6.17
C ALA A 290 -11.52 4.88 -5.34
N PHE A 291 -10.51 4.01 -5.30
CA PHE A 291 -10.45 2.84 -4.43
C PHE A 291 -10.53 3.27 -2.96
N LYS A 292 -9.75 4.30 -2.56
CA LYS A 292 -9.83 4.88 -1.20
C LYS A 292 -11.21 5.44 -0.89
N MET A 293 -11.84 6.20 -1.79
CA MET A 293 -13.19 6.74 -1.59
C MET A 293 -14.22 5.63 -1.41
N VAL A 294 -14.17 4.58 -2.24
CA VAL A 294 -15.15 3.49 -2.18
C VAL A 294 -14.99 2.68 -0.90
N PHE A 295 -13.77 2.28 -0.56
CA PHE A 295 -13.53 1.41 0.59
C PHE A 295 -13.49 2.14 1.94
N ARG A 296 -13.14 3.45 1.99
CA ARG A 296 -13.17 4.23 3.25
C ARG A 296 -14.47 4.96 3.53
N ILE A 297 -15.23 5.33 2.50
CA ILE A 297 -16.41 6.19 2.66
C ILE A 297 -17.68 5.47 2.20
N LEU A 298 -17.73 5.03 0.94
CA LEU A 298 -18.98 4.51 0.36
C LEU A 298 -19.40 3.20 1.02
N ILE A 299 -18.51 2.20 1.10
CA ILE A 299 -18.82 0.89 1.68
C ILE A 299 -19.13 1.01 3.19
N PRO A 300 -18.36 1.72 4.02
CA PRO A 300 -18.71 1.90 5.43
C PRO A 300 -20.01 2.69 5.63
N SER A 301 -20.29 3.70 4.79
CA SER A 301 -21.57 4.41 4.84
C SER A 301 -22.74 3.49 4.48
N GLU A 302 -22.58 2.67 3.44
CA GLU A 302 -23.59 1.70 3.03
C GLU A 302 -23.80 0.64 4.11
N ARG A 303 -22.77 0.19 4.84
CA ARG A 303 -22.92 -0.78 5.94
C ARG A 303 -23.92 -0.33 7.01
N ARG A 304 -23.96 0.98 7.30
CA ARG A 304 -24.81 1.55 8.36
C ARG A 304 -26.30 1.51 8.04
N LEU A 305 -26.68 1.49 6.76
CA LEU A 305 -28.09 1.57 6.35
C LEU A 305 -28.83 0.23 6.57
N PRO A 306 -28.32 -0.93 6.11
CA PRO A 306 -28.89 -2.23 6.43
C PRO A 306 -28.89 -2.52 7.94
N ASP A 307 -27.87 -2.09 8.68
CA ASP A 307 -27.82 -2.29 10.14
C ASP A 307 -29.01 -1.61 10.85
N ARG A 308 -29.46 -0.46 10.32
CA ARG A 308 -30.66 0.24 10.81
C ARG A 308 -31.95 -0.39 10.30
N VAL A 309 -32.01 -0.72 9.01
CA VAL A 309 -33.23 -1.28 8.38
C VAL A 309 -33.55 -2.67 8.91
N PHE A 310 -32.54 -3.50 9.16
CA PHE A 310 -32.68 -4.88 9.60
C PHE A 310 -32.30 -5.08 11.08
N GLU A 311 -32.44 -4.04 11.90
CA GLU A 311 -32.15 -4.12 13.33
C GLU A 311 -32.93 -5.28 13.99
N GLY A 312 -32.22 -6.21 14.64
CA GLY A 312 -32.84 -7.40 15.24
C GLY A 312 -33.29 -8.49 14.24
N LEU A 313 -33.08 -8.30 12.94
CA LEU A 313 -33.47 -9.23 11.85
C LEU A 313 -32.25 -9.94 11.25
N ALA A 314 -31.31 -10.39 12.08
CA ALA A 314 -30.16 -11.14 11.61
C ALA A 314 -30.61 -12.47 10.94
N PRO A 315 -29.99 -12.90 9.82
CA PRO A 315 -28.78 -12.35 9.18
C PRO A 315 -29.04 -11.42 7.97
N TYR A 316 -30.25 -10.89 7.82
CA TYR A 316 -30.67 -10.28 6.55
C TYR A 316 -29.99 -8.94 6.26
N GLY A 317 -29.62 -8.16 7.28
CA GLY A 317 -28.82 -6.94 7.11
C GLY A 317 -27.45 -7.18 6.50
N ASP A 318 -26.74 -8.22 6.95
CA ASP A 318 -25.44 -8.61 6.39
C ASP A 318 -25.57 -9.07 4.93
N LEU A 319 -26.61 -9.85 4.63
CA LEU A 319 -26.90 -10.32 3.28
C LEU A 319 -27.20 -9.15 2.33
N ALA A 320 -28.04 -8.21 2.78
CA ALA A 320 -28.42 -7.02 2.03
C ALA A 320 -27.21 -6.12 1.72
N PHE A 321 -26.38 -5.87 2.74
CA PHE A 321 -25.14 -5.10 2.61
C PHE A 321 -24.21 -5.69 1.54
N VAL A 322 -23.87 -6.98 1.66
CA VAL A 322 -22.95 -7.63 0.72
C VAL A 322 -23.54 -7.65 -0.69
N ALA A 323 -24.83 -7.95 -0.84
CA ALA A 323 -25.49 -7.96 -2.14
C ALA A 323 -25.51 -6.57 -2.81
N ALA A 324 -25.54 -5.48 -2.03
CA ALA A 324 -25.52 -4.11 -2.54
C ALA A 324 -24.14 -3.69 -3.06
N VAL A 325 -23.06 -3.96 -2.31
CA VAL A 325 -21.71 -3.43 -2.61
C VAL A 325 -20.81 -4.35 -3.43
N ARG A 326 -21.12 -5.65 -3.47
CA ARG A 326 -20.19 -6.68 -3.98
C ARG A 326 -19.76 -6.44 -5.42
N THR A 327 -20.70 -6.10 -6.30
CA THR A 327 -20.40 -5.98 -7.75
C THR A 327 -19.36 -4.90 -8.02
N GLN A 328 -19.55 -3.71 -7.44
CA GLN A 328 -18.70 -2.55 -7.66
C GLN A 328 -17.36 -2.71 -6.93
N ALA A 329 -17.37 -3.30 -5.72
CA ALA A 329 -16.16 -3.64 -5.01
C ALA A 329 -15.30 -4.64 -5.81
N LEU A 330 -15.89 -5.71 -6.36
CA LEU A 330 -15.19 -6.69 -7.19
C LEU A 330 -14.66 -6.08 -8.50
N GLN A 331 -15.40 -5.18 -9.12
CA GLN A 331 -14.92 -4.48 -10.32
C GLN A 331 -13.62 -3.70 -10.03
N LEU A 332 -13.56 -2.99 -8.91
CA LEU A 332 -12.35 -2.26 -8.49
C LEU A 332 -11.18 -3.19 -8.19
N ILE A 333 -11.44 -4.28 -7.45
CA ILE A 333 -10.44 -5.29 -7.11
C ILE A 333 -9.89 -5.95 -8.39
N SER A 334 -10.77 -6.31 -9.32
CA SER A 334 -10.40 -6.98 -10.57
C SER A 334 -9.47 -6.12 -11.46
N PHE A 335 -9.60 -4.79 -11.42
CA PHE A 335 -8.65 -3.90 -12.08
C PHE A 335 -7.25 -3.99 -11.45
N GLY A 336 -7.18 -4.01 -10.12
CA GLY A 336 -5.92 -4.22 -9.39
C GLY A 336 -5.25 -5.54 -9.75
N ASP A 337 -6.02 -6.63 -9.80
CA ASP A 337 -5.52 -7.94 -10.20
C ASP A 337 -5.05 -7.97 -11.65
N ALA A 338 -5.78 -7.34 -12.57
CA ALA A 338 -5.38 -7.24 -13.97
C ALA A 338 -4.06 -6.47 -14.14
N VAL A 339 -3.87 -5.37 -13.39
CA VAL A 339 -2.60 -4.63 -13.38
C VAL A 339 -1.47 -5.48 -12.79
N ALA A 340 -1.73 -6.20 -11.69
CA ALA A 340 -0.75 -7.07 -11.05
C ALA A 340 -0.31 -8.23 -11.95
N ALA A 341 -1.24 -8.80 -12.74
CA ALA A 341 -1.02 -9.90 -13.67
C ALA A 341 -0.38 -9.48 -15.01
N ALA A 342 -0.41 -8.17 -15.33
CA ALA A 342 0.15 -7.63 -16.55
C ALA A 342 1.70 -7.76 -16.63
N SER A 343 2.29 -7.17 -17.68
CA SER A 343 3.76 -7.12 -17.83
C SER A 343 4.44 -6.64 -16.55
N ARG A 344 5.52 -7.32 -16.16
CA ARG A 344 6.34 -7.04 -14.97
C ARG A 344 7.59 -6.22 -15.33
N ALA A 345 7.45 -5.33 -16.30
CA ALA A 345 8.55 -4.48 -16.74
C ALA A 345 9.00 -3.54 -15.60
N PRO A 346 10.31 -3.28 -15.43
CA PRO A 346 10.83 -2.46 -14.33
C PRO A 346 10.15 -1.09 -14.17
N GLU A 347 9.86 -0.40 -15.26
CA GLU A 347 9.22 0.93 -15.26
C GLU A 347 7.88 0.99 -14.51
N ARG A 348 7.22 -0.16 -14.32
CA ARG A 348 5.90 -0.24 -13.65
C ARG A 348 5.98 -0.22 -12.13
N LEU A 349 7.16 -0.45 -11.56
CA LEU A 349 7.34 -0.65 -10.11
C LEU A 349 6.64 0.41 -9.27
N PHE A 350 6.86 1.69 -9.57
CA PHE A 350 6.41 2.79 -8.74
C PHE A 350 4.88 2.86 -8.65
N ARG A 351 4.18 2.69 -9.77
CA ARG A 351 2.71 2.70 -9.78
C ARG A 351 2.10 1.46 -9.11
N VAL A 352 2.75 0.30 -9.24
CA VAL A 352 2.31 -0.92 -8.55
C VAL A 352 2.54 -0.78 -7.04
N ILE A 353 3.62 -0.14 -6.61
CA ILE A 353 3.85 0.23 -5.20
C ILE A 353 2.72 1.15 -4.72
N ASP A 354 2.40 2.23 -5.45
CA ASP A 354 1.34 3.16 -5.05
C ASP A 354 -0.02 2.45 -4.87
N MET A 355 -0.34 1.49 -5.75
CA MET A 355 -1.54 0.66 -5.63
C MET A 355 -1.47 -0.28 -4.41
N TYR A 356 -0.34 -0.95 -4.21
CA TYR A 356 -0.12 -1.82 -3.05
C TYR A 356 -0.29 -1.05 -1.74
N GLU A 357 0.32 0.12 -1.62
CA GLU A 357 0.20 0.98 -0.44
C GLU A 357 -1.26 1.41 -0.22
N ALA A 358 -1.96 1.81 -1.29
CA ALA A 358 -3.37 2.18 -1.20
C ALA A 358 -4.24 1.06 -0.62
N VAL A 359 -4.05 -0.18 -1.09
CA VAL A 359 -4.81 -1.35 -0.58
C VAL A 359 -4.35 -1.75 0.82
N ARG A 360 -3.04 -1.82 1.07
CA ARG A 360 -2.46 -2.21 2.38
C ARG A 360 -2.98 -1.29 3.49
N ASP A 361 -2.91 0.02 3.28
CA ASP A 361 -3.29 1.01 4.28
C ASP A 361 -4.80 1.00 4.59
N LEU A 362 -5.59 0.40 3.69
CA LEU A 362 -7.05 0.25 3.79
C LEU A 362 -7.46 -0.98 4.59
N LEU A 363 -6.68 -2.07 4.55
CA LEU A 363 -7.06 -3.35 5.16
C LEU A 363 -7.49 -3.25 6.63
N PRO A 364 -6.79 -2.54 7.53
CA PRO A 364 -7.20 -2.43 8.92
C PRO A 364 -8.54 -1.70 9.11
N ASP A 365 -8.84 -0.73 8.26
CA ASP A 365 -10.09 0.06 8.32
C ASP A 365 -11.30 -0.81 7.94
N LEU A 366 -11.08 -1.91 7.21
CA LEU A 366 -12.12 -2.79 6.69
C LEU A 366 -12.49 -3.93 7.65
N ASP A 367 -11.66 -4.24 8.65
CA ASP A 367 -11.92 -5.26 9.65
C ASP A 367 -13.26 -5.08 10.40
N PRO A 368 -13.61 -3.88 10.92
CA PRO A 368 -14.90 -3.69 11.57
C PRO A 368 -16.08 -3.73 10.59
N VAL A 369 -15.86 -3.33 9.34
CA VAL A 369 -16.91 -3.26 8.30
C VAL A 369 -17.26 -4.65 7.76
N PHE A 370 -16.27 -5.55 7.72
CA PHE A 370 -16.40 -6.92 7.21
C PHE A 370 -16.20 -7.98 8.30
N ALA A 371 -16.71 -7.70 9.49
CA ALA A 371 -16.62 -8.60 10.65
C ALA A 371 -17.56 -9.82 10.53
N ASP A 372 -18.62 -9.71 9.73
CA ASP A 372 -19.62 -10.75 9.58
C ASP A 372 -19.17 -11.89 8.63
N PRO A 373 -19.77 -13.09 8.72
CA PRO A 373 -19.41 -14.22 7.86
C PRO A 373 -19.75 -14.03 6.37
N TYR A 374 -20.74 -13.19 6.03
CA TYR A 374 -21.22 -13.01 4.65
C TYR A 374 -20.28 -12.12 3.85
N SER A 375 -19.68 -11.11 4.49
CA SER A 375 -18.70 -10.21 3.88
C SER A 375 -17.27 -10.77 3.89
N ALA A 376 -17.03 -11.89 4.57
CA ALA A 376 -15.73 -12.51 4.69
C ALA A 376 -15.06 -12.84 3.34
N ALA A 377 -15.86 -13.25 2.35
CA ALA A 377 -15.36 -13.49 1.00
C ALA A 377 -14.83 -12.19 0.36
N LEU A 378 -15.56 -11.08 0.48
CA LEU A 378 -15.14 -9.80 -0.09
C LEU A 378 -13.87 -9.27 0.58
N ARG A 379 -13.75 -9.38 1.90
CA ARG A 379 -12.52 -9.04 2.63
C ARG A 379 -11.34 -9.91 2.19
N ALA A 380 -11.57 -11.19 1.93
CA ALA A 380 -10.55 -12.08 1.39
C ALA A 380 -10.09 -11.65 -0.02
N GLU A 381 -11.00 -11.18 -0.88
CA GLU A 381 -10.65 -10.64 -2.20
C GLU A 381 -9.80 -9.36 -2.10
N VAL A 382 -10.11 -8.44 -1.17
CA VAL A 382 -9.27 -7.24 -0.94
C VAL A 382 -7.87 -7.63 -0.45
N SER A 383 -7.79 -8.61 0.44
CA SER A 383 -6.51 -9.14 0.91
C SER A 383 -5.76 -9.86 -0.22
N ALA A 384 -6.46 -10.59 -1.08
CA ALA A 384 -5.90 -11.29 -2.23
C ALA A 384 -5.27 -10.31 -3.22
N VAL A 385 -5.96 -9.22 -3.60
CA VAL A 385 -5.38 -8.22 -4.51
C VAL A 385 -4.16 -7.50 -3.91
N CYS A 386 -4.15 -7.26 -2.59
CA CYS A 386 -2.96 -6.74 -1.92
C CYS A 386 -1.77 -7.70 -2.08
N ASN A 387 -2.00 -9.01 -1.90
CA ASN A 387 -0.97 -10.03 -2.06
C ASN A 387 -0.53 -10.23 -3.52
N THR A 388 -1.45 -10.14 -4.49
CA THR A 388 -1.11 -10.23 -5.93
C THR A 388 -0.27 -9.03 -6.37
N LEU A 389 -0.60 -7.82 -5.91
CA LEU A 389 0.23 -6.61 -6.12
C LEU A 389 1.62 -6.77 -5.51
N GLY A 390 1.73 -7.24 -4.25
CA GLY A 390 3.01 -7.52 -3.61
C GLY A 390 3.83 -8.58 -4.36
N SER A 391 3.17 -9.62 -4.90
CA SER A 391 3.81 -10.63 -5.74
C SER A 391 4.28 -10.07 -7.08
N SER A 392 3.54 -9.11 -7.64
CA SER A 392 3.92 -8.40 -8.87
C SER A 392 5.18 -7.56 -8.64
N ILE A 393 5.29 -6.84 -7.52
CA ILE A 393 6.51 -6.11 -7.12
C ILE A 393 7.71 -7.05 -7.10
N LYS A 394 7.61 -8.21 -6.43
CA LYS A 394 8.68 -9.23 -6.43
C LYS A 394 9.04 -9.69 -7.84
N GLY A 395 8.01 -9.94 -8.68
CA GLY A 395 8.17 -10.33 -10.07
C GLY A 395 8.89 -9.28 -10.92
N ILE A 396 8.67 -7.98 -10.65
CA ILE A 396 9.37 -6.89 -11.33
C ILE A 396 10.88 -6.89 -11.00
N PHE A 397 11.26 -7.15 -9.75
CA PHE A 397 12.67 -7.31 -9.38
C PHE A 397 13.31 -8.52 -10.08
N MET A 398 12.58 -9.63 -10.22
CA MET A 398 13.05 -10.78 -11.00
C MET A 398 13.23 -10.45 -12.49
N GLU A 399 12.34 -9.66 -13.09
CA GLU A 399 12.49 -9.22 -14.48
C GLU A 399 13.64 -8.22 -14.66
N LEU A 400 13.88 -7.32 -13.70
CA LEU A 400 15.08 -6.48 -13.69
C LEU A 400 16.34 -7.34 -13.67
N GLU A 401 16.38 -8.37 -12.84
CA GLU A 401 17.50 -9.31 -12.81
C GLU A 401 17.68 -10.01 -14.16
N ASN A 402 16.60 -10.53 -14.75
CA ASN A 402 16.62 -11.18 -16.06
C ASN A 402 17.12 -10.24 -17.15
N LEU A 403 16.70 -8.96 -17.12
CA LEU A 403 17.16 -7.91 -18.02
C LEU A 403 18.68 -7.75 -17.93
N ILE A 404 19.23 -7.66 -16.71
CA ILE A 404 20.68 -7.52 -16.51
C ILE A 404 21.42 -8.77 -16.99
N ARG A 405 20.93 -9.97 -16.67
CA ARG A 405 21.55 -11.24 -17.11
C ARG A 405 21.58 -11.37 -18.64
N ARG A 406 20.50 -10.96 -19.30
CA ARG A 406 20.32 -11.08 -20.76
C ARG A 406 20.95 -9.92 -21.55
N ASP A 407 21.38 -8.84 -20.87
CA ASP A 407 22.01 -7.69 -21.51
C ASP A 407 23.29 -8.11 -22.27
N PRO A 408 23.30 -8.05 -23.62
CA PRO A 408 24.32 -8.69 -24.41
C PRO A 408 25.63 -7.91 -24.46
N ALA A 409 26.74 -8.65 -24.51
CA ALA A 409 28.09 -8.12 -24.69
C ALA A 409 28.36 -7.82 -26.18
N ARG A 410 27.73 -6.76 -26.75
CA ARG A 410 27.83 -6.46 -28.19
C ARG A 410 28.99 -5.54 -28.57
N VAL A 411 29.15 -4.43 -27.86
CA VAL A 411 30.13 -3.38 -28.19
C VAL A 411 30.81 -2.91 -26.91
N ALA A 412 32.14 -2.85 -26.93
CA ALA A 412 32.93 -2.29 -25.84
C ALA A 412 32.70 -0.78 -25.75
N VAL A 413 32.58 -0.25 -24.53
CA VAL A 413 32.41 1.19 -24.32
C VAL A 413 33.73 1.88 -24.71
N PRO A 414 33.70 2.84 -25.66
CA PRO A 414 34.91 3.56 -26.05
C PRO A 414 35.62 4.18 -24.84
N GLY A 415 36.95 4.08 -24.81
CA GLY A 415 37.79 4.59 -23.71
C GLY A 415 37.58 3.91 -22.35
N GLY A 416 36.78 2.83 -22.26
CA GLY A 416 36.51 2.13 -21.01
C GLY A 416 35.54 2.86 -20.08
N GLY A 417 34.66 3.72 -20.60
CA GLY A 417 33.71 4.49 -19.79
C GLY A 417 32.64 3.67 -19.04
N ILE A 418 31.73 4.38 -18.36
CA ILE A 418 30.61 3.77 -17.62
C ILE A 418 29.60 3.16 -18.62
N HIS A 419 29.20 1.91 -18.38
CA HIS A 419 28.24 1.20 -19.20
C HIS A 419 26.79 1.69 -18.96
N PRO A 420 25.95 1.80 -20.00
CA PRO A 420 24.54 2.19 -19.84
C PRO A 420 23.76 1.32 -18.84
N ILE A 421 23.96 -0.01 -18.85
CA ILE A 421 23.30 -0.92 -17.89
C ILE A 421 23.61 -0.56 -16.43
N THR A 422 24.84 -0.15 -16.12
CA THR A 422 25.24 0.26 -14.78
C THR A 422 24.52 1.53 -14.38
N ARG A 423 24.40 2.51 -15.28
CA ARG A 423 23.64 3.74 -15.00
C ARG A 423 22.18 3.44 -14.76
N TYR A 424 21.56 2.65 -15.63
CA TYR A 424 20.16 2.26 -15.53
C TYR A 424 19.86 1.57 -14.19
N VAL A 425 20.57 0.48 -13.88
CA VAL A 425 20.33 -0.32 -12.66
C VAL A 425 20.56 0.52 -11.40
N MET A 426 21.65 1.29 -11.33
CA MET A 426 21.94 2.07 -10.12
C MET A 426 20.94 3.21 -9.91
N ASN A 427 20.49 3.87 -10.99
CA ASN A 427 19.48 4.91 -10.88
C ASN A 427 18.11 4.31 -10.52
N TYR A 428 17.77 3.15 -11.09
CA TYR A 428 16.54 2.42 -10.79
C TYR A 428 16.48 2.00 -9.31
N LEU A 429 17.52 1.31 -8.82
CA LEU A 429 17.57 0.86 -7.42
C LEU A 429 17.56 2.04 -6.44
N ARG A 430 18.26 3.14 -6.79
CA ARG A 430 18.21 4.37 -6.00
C ARG A 430 16.79 4.94 -5.92
N ALA A 431 16.05 4.96 -7.03
CA ALA A 431 14.67 5.44 -7.05
C ALA A 431 13.73 4.48 -6.29
N ALA A 432 13.88 3.17 -6.47
CA ALA A 432 13.10 2.14 -5.76
C ALA A 432 13.26 2.26 -4.24
N CYS A 433 14.46 2.58 -3.74
CA CYS A 433 14.69 2.83 -2.32
C CYS A 433 13.92 4.04 -1.76
N GLY A 434 13.33 4.91 -2.59
CA GLY A 434 12.39 5.92 -2.09
C GLY A 434 11.17 5.33 -1.38
N SER A 435 10.78 4.10 -1.73
CA SER A 435 9.70 3.32 -1.10
C SER A 435 10.24 2.15 -0.28
N ARG A 436 11.40 2.33 0.37
CA ARG A 436 12.13 1.26 1.08
C ARG A 436 11.25 0.49 2.07
N GLN A 437 10.49 1.19 2.91
CA GLN A 437 9.66 0.55 3.93
C GLN A 437 8.67 -0.44 3.31
N THR A 438 7.92 0.01 2.30
CA THR A 438 6.97 -0.82 1.56
C THR A 438 7.66 -2.00 0.89
N LEU A 439 8.85 -1.80 0.32
CA LEU A 439 9.63 -2.88 -0.27
C LEU A 439 10.14 -3.89 0.77
N GLU A 440 10.55 -3.45 1.96
CA GLU A 440 10.95 -4.35 3.06
C GLU A 440 9.75 -5.23 3.47
N GLU A 441 8.58 -4.64 3.69
CA GLU A 441 7.34 -5.37 4.03
C GLU A 441 6.98 -6.42 2.97
N VAL A 442 6.97 -6.03 1.69
CA VAL A 442 6.65 -6.93 0.57
C VAL A 442 7.65 -8.09 0.50
N MET A 443 8.94 -7.82 0.69
CA MET A 443 10.00 -8.83 0.61
C MET A 443 10.05 -9.75 1.84
N GLU A 444 9.56 -9.30 2.99
CA GLU A 444 9.46 -10.10 4.23
C GLU A 444 8.21 -10.98 4.29
N GLY A 445 7.13 -10.61 3.59
CA GLY A 445 5.84 -11.31 3.65
C GLY A 445 5.86 -12.84 3.38
N ASP A 446 6.90 -13.37 2.72
CA ASP A 446 7.07 -14.83 2.52
C ASP A 446 7.55 -15.57 3.78
N LEU A 447 8.22 -14.91 4.71
CA LEU A 447 8.67 -15.51 5.98
C LEU A 447 7.54 -15.60 7.01
N GLY A 448 6.59 -14.66 6.97
CA GLY A 448 5.39 -14.65 7.81
C GLY A 448 4.43 -15.82 7.51
N ALA A 449 4.29 -16.20 6.24
CA ALA A 449 3.44 -17.32 5.82
C ALA A 449 3.95 -18.71 6.27
N LEU A 450 5.23 -18.82 6.62
CA LEU A 450 5.86 -20.07 7.06
C LEU A 450 5.94 -20.21 8.60
N GLY A 451 5.40 -19.26 9.37
CA GLY A 451 5.39 -19.32 10.84
C GLY A 451 6.80 -19.35 11.46
N VAL A 452 7.84 -18.96 10.71
CA VAL A 452 9.19 -18.88 11.24
C VAL A 452 9.28 -17.57 12.01
N THR A 453 9.26 -17.67 13.34
CA THR A 453 9.53 -16.55 14.25
C THR A 453 10.75 -15.79 13.75
N ALA A 454 10.60 -14.47 13.59
CA ALA A 454 11.67 -13.55 13.25
C ALA A 454 12.92 -13.89 14.09
N ILE A 455 13.91 -14.50 13.43
CA ILE A 455 15.20 -14.80 14.04
C ILE A 455 15.80 -13.45 14.39
N ALA A 456 16.20 -13.27 15.65
CA ALA A 456 16.78 -12.03 16.15
C ALA A 456 17.84 -11.51 15.16
N VAL A 457 17.61 -10.28 14.73
CA VAL A 457 18.40 -9.53 13.75
C VAL A 457 19.83 -9.39 14.27
N ASP A 458 20.77 -10.03 13.58
CA ASP A 458 22.21 -9.81 13.74
C ASP A 458 22.57 -8.40 13.20
N PRO A 459 23.05 -7.46 14.04
CA PRO A 459 23.36 -6.08 13.62
C PRO A 459 24.48 -5.99 12.56
N ASP A 460 25.28 -7.05 12.38
CA ASP A 460 26.48 -7.04 11.54
C ASP A 460 26.28 -7.71 10.16
N ARG A 461 25.03 -8.04 9.78
CA ARG A 461 24.67 -8.54 8.43
C ARG A 461 23.58 -7.65 7.80
N PRO A 462 23.56 -7.48 6.46
CA PRO A 462 22.37 -6.97 5.76
C PRO A 462 21.24 -8.01 5.94
N THR A 463 20.43 -7.82 6.96
CA THR A 463 19.56 -8.86 7.54
C THR A 463 18.15 -8.88 6.94
N SER A 464 17.71 -7.81 6.28
CA SER A 464 16.40 -7.77 5.65
C SER A 464 16.38 -8.49 4.29
N SER A 465 15.24 -9.10 3.95
CA SER A 465 15.02 -9.80 2.68
C SER A 465 15.29 -8.90 1.47
N LEU A 466 14.89 -7.62 1.56
CA LEU A 466 15.17 -6.60 0.54
C LEU A 466 16.68 -6.39 0.34
N ALA A 467 17.45 -6.27 1.43
CA ALA A 467 18.89 -6.06 1.36
C ALA A 467 19.60 -7.24 0.66
N VAL A 468 19.18 -8.47 0.95
CA VAL A 468 19.67 -9.68 0.26
C VAL A 468 19.36 -9.62 -1.24
N HIS A 469 18.13 -9.24 -1.60
CA HIS A 469 17.72 -9.16 -3.00
C HIS A 469 18.48 -8.07 -3.78
N ILE A 470 18.70 -6.90 -3.16
CA ILE A 470 19.49 -5.82 -3.75
C ILE A 470 20.95 -6.24 -3.90
N ALA A 471 21.56 -6.84 -2.86
CA ALA A 471 22.93 -7.35 -2.94
C ALA A 471 23.10 -8.39 -4.06
N TRP A 472 22.09 -9.23 -4.26
CA TRP A 472 22.04 -10.19 -5.36
C TRP A 472 21.99 -9.50 -6.73
N ILE A 473 21.13 -8.49 -6.93
CA ILE A 473 21.09 -7.70 -8.18
C ILE A 473 22.44 -7.02 -8.45
N MET A 474 23.10 -6.50 -7.40
CA MET A 474 24.45 -5.93 -7.53
C MET A 474 25.47 -6.97 -8.00
N ASP A 475 25.42 -8.20 -7.48
CA ASP A 475 26.30 -9.30 -7.90
C ASP A 475 26.03 -9.73 -9.35
N VAL A 476 24.76 -9.77 -9.76
CA VAL A 476 24.35 -10.05 -11.15
C VAL A 476 24.87 -8.96 -12.10
N LEU A 477 24.72 -7.68 -11.75
CA LEU A 477 25.28 -6.56 -12.50
C LEU A 477 26.80 -6.67 -12.60
N HIS A 478 27.47 -7.02 -11.50
CA HIS A 478 28.92 -7.18 -11.46
C HIS A 478 29.40 -8.29 -12.41
N LYS A 479 28.83 -9.50 -12.32
CA LYS A 479 29.16 -10.63 -13.21
C LYS A 479 28.89 -10.32 -14.68
N ASN A 480 27.83 -9.56 -14.95
CA ASN A 480 27.52 -9.09 -16.29
C ASN A 480 28.61 -8.14 -16.81
N LEU A 481 29.09 -7.19 -16.00
CA LEU A 481 30.19 -6.31 -16.35
C LEU A 481 31.53 -7.05 -16.55
N GLU A 482 31.83 -8.04 -15.71
CA GLU A 482 33.00 -8.91 -15.89
C GLU A 482 32.93 -9.74 -17.17
N SER A 483 31.72 -10.13 -17.60
CA SER A 483 31.53 -10.79 -18.88
C SER A 483 31.74 -9.83 -20.05
N LYS A 484 31.27 -8.58 -19.92
CA LYS A 484 31.47 -7.53 -20.93
C LYS A 484 32.90 -7.04 -21.03
N SER A 485 33.67 -7.05 -19.95
CA SER A 485 35.09 -6.65 -19.98
C SER A 485 35.92 -7.57 -20.87
N LYS A 486 35.50 -8.82 -21.09
CA LYS A 486 36.19 -9.79 -21.98
C LYS A 486 36.12 -9.44 -23.47
N ILE A 487 35.27 -8.49 -23.88
CA ILE A 487 35.19 -8.03 -25.28
C ILE A 487 36.38 -7.12 -25.63
N TYR A 488 36.97 -6.44 -24.64
CA TYR A 488 38.08 -5.53 -24.88
C TYR A 488 39.30 -6.32 -25.36
N ARG A 489 39.88 -5.87 -26.47
CA ARG A 489 41.10 -6.47 -27.03
C ARG A 489 42.31 -6.26 -26.12
N ASP A 490 42.36 -5.13 -25.43
CA ASP A 490 43.42 -4.73 -24.51
C ASP A 490 42.98 -5.05 -23.07
N PRO A 491 43.61 -6.01 -22.37
CA PRO A 491 43.24 -6.36 -21.00
C PRO A 491 43.37 -5.21 -19.99
N PRO A 492 44.44 -4.39 -19.99
CA PRO A 492 44.47 -3.14 -19.22
C PRO A 492 43.27 -2.21 -19.45
N LEU A 493 42.77 -2.06 -20.68
CA LEU A 493 41.56 -1.26 -20.94
C LEU A 493 40.31 -1.89 -20.32
N ALA A 494 40.22 -3.23 -20.31
CA ALA A 494 39.17 -3.97 -19.62
C ALA A 494 39.17 -3.68 -18.11
N SER A 495 40.36 -3.58 -17.50
CA SER A 495 40.52 -3.19 -16.09
C SER A 495 40.04 -1.76 -15.83
N ILE A 496 40.36 -0.79 -16.71
CA ILE A 496 39.86 0.59 -16.61
C ILE A 496 38.33 0.63 -16.70
N PHE A 497 37.74 -0.15 -17.59
CA PHE A 497 36.29 -0.30 -17.69
C PHE A 497 35.67 -0.78 -16.38
N LEU A 498 36.21 -1.84 -15.78
CA LEU A 498 35.71 -2.35 -14.50
C LEU A 498 35.89 -1.33 -13.36
N MET A 499 37.01 -0.61 -13.33
CA MET A 499 37.27 0.46 -12.38
C MET A 499 36.24 1.59 -12.45
N ASN A 500 35.95 2.10 -13.66
CA ASN A 500 34.96 3.15 -13.86
C ASN A 500 33.56 2.75 -13.40
N ASN A 501 33.10 1.56 -13.81
CA ASN A 501 31.78 1.08 -13.42
C ASN A 501 31.72 0.78 -11.92
N GLY A 502 32.77 0.19 -11.35
CA GLY A 502 32.80 -0.11 -9.92
C GLY A 502 32.83 1.14 -9.05
N LYS A 503 33.60 2.16 -9.44
CA LYS A 503 33.64 3.44 -8.74
C LYS A 503 32.32 4.19 -8.84
N TYR A 504 31.66 4.14 -10.01
CA TYR A 504 30.32 4.68 -10.19
C TYR A 504 29.29 4.01 -9.27
N VAL A 505 29.32 2.68 -9.17
CA VAL A 505 28.45 1.92 -8.25
C VAL A 505 28.70 2.36 -6.80
N ILE A 506 29.96 2.45 -6.35
CA ILE A 506 30.31 2.91 -5.00
C ILE A 506 29.73 4.30 -4.73
N HIS A 507 29.91 5.23 -5.66
CA HIS A 507 29.38 6.60 -5.52
C HIS A 507 27.86 6.60 -5.36
N LYS A 508 27.14 5.85 -6.21
CA LYS A 508 25.67 5.75 -6.13
C LYS A 508 25.18 5.09 -4.85
N VAL A 509 25.91 4.11 -4.32
CA VAL A 509 25.58 3.48 -3.03
C VAL A 509 25.78 4.46 -1.88
N ASN A 510 26.86 5.25 -1.88
CA ASN A 510 27.12 6.26 -0.86
C ASN A 510 26.10 7.42 -0.88
N ASP A 511 25.58 7.76 -2.06
CA ASP A 511 24.62 8.85 -2.25
C ASP A 511 23.15 8.44 -2.01
N SER A 512 22.88 7.25 -1.47
CA SER A 512 21.51 6.75 -1.32
C SER A 512 21.35 5.77 -0.15
N GLU A 513 20.11 5.42 0.16
CA GLU A 513 19.78 4.42 1.18
C GLU A 513 20.32 3.01 0.87
N LEU A 514 20.81 2.78 -0.35
CA LEU A 514 21.51 1.55 -0.71
C LEU A 514 22.72 1.30 0.19
N GLY A 515 23.39 2.35 0.67
CA GLY A 515 24.49 2.20 1.63
C GLY A 515 24.05 1.56 2.94
N VAL A 516 22.86 1.93 3.44
CA VAL A 516 22.28 1.36 4.67
C VAL A 516 21.88 -0.09 4.46
N LEU A 517 21.28 -0.41 3.30
CA LEU A 517 20.85 -1.78 2.98
C LEU A 517 22.02 -2.73 2.77
N LEU A 518 23.08 -2.30 2.08
CA LEU A 518 24.22 -3.16 1.75
C LEU A 518 25.25 -3.27 2.88
N GLY A 519 25.40 -2.22 3.69
CA GLY A 519 26.32 -2.17 4.82
C GLY A 519 27.81 -2.02 4.45
N ASP A 520 28.62 -1.76 5.47
CA ASP A 520 30.04 -1.44 5.33
C ASP A 520 30.88 -2.59 4.74
N ASP A 521 30.52 -3.84 5.05
CA ASP A 521 31.28 -4.99 4.58
C ASP A 521 31.14 -5.20 3.08
N TRP A 522 29.94 -5.00 2.53
CA TRP A 522 29.74 -4.98 1.09
C TRP A 522 30.56 -3.85 0.45
N MET A 523 30.58 -2.67 1.07
CA MET A 523 31.35 -1.52 0.59
C MET A 523 32.86 -1.79 0.58
N LYS A 524 33.40 -2.38 1.64
CA LYS A 524 34.81 -2.82 1.73
C LYS A 524 35.14 -3.83 0.62
N GLN A 525 34.26 -4.80 0.36
CA GLN A 525 34.44 -5.76 -0.72
C GLN A 525 34.50 -5.06 -2.08
N MET A 526 33.58 -4.12 -2.35
CA MET A 526 33.56 -3.41 -3.61
C MET A 526 34.79 -2.51 -3.80
N LEU A 527 35.24 -1.80 -2.75
CA LEU A 527 36.49 -1.04 -2.74
C LEU A 527 37.71 -1.92 -3.02
N SER A 528 37.77 -3.11 -2.42
CA SER A 528 38.87 -4.05 -2.66
C SER A 528 38.91 -4.56 -4.11
N ARG A 529 37.74 -4.78 -4.74
CA ARG A 529 37.64 -5.11 -6.17
C ARG A 529 38.18 -3.98 -7.05
N VAL A 530 37.81 -2.73 -6.80
CA VAL A 530 38.32 -1.57 -7.55
C VAL A 530 39.83 -1.44 -7.42
N ARG A 531 40.38 -1.64 -6.21
CA ARG A 531 41.83 -1.65 -5.99
C ARG A 531 42.52 -2.79 -6.76
N ARG A 532 41.94 -4.00 -6.76
CA ARG A 532 42.46 -5.13 -7.52
C ARG A 532 42.52 -4.83 -9.02
N TRP A 533 41.46 -4.27 -9.60
CA TRP A 533 41.46 -3.89 -11.02
C TRP A 533 42.49 -2.80 -11.34
N SER A 534 42.71 -1.84 -10.43
CA SER A 534 43.80 -0.86 -10.56
C SER A 534 45.18 -1.51 -10.62
N MET A 535 45.45 -2.49 -9.75
CA MET A 535 46.69 -3.27 -9.80
C MET A 535 46.82 -4.12 -11.06
N GLU A 536 45.73 -4.71 -11.55
CA GLU A 536 45.70 -5.47 -12.80
C GLU A 536 46.02 -4.59 -14.01
N TYR A 537 45.44 -3.38 -14.06
CA TYR A 537 45.78 -2.36 -15.07
C TYR A 537 47.28 -2.02 -14.99
N GLN A 538 47.79 -1.66 -13.82
CA GLN A 538 49.19 -1.26 -13.64
C GLN A 538 50.15 -2.37 -14.09
N ARG A 539 49.90 -3.60 -13.65
CA ARG A 539 50.70 -4.77 -14.03
C ARG A 539 50.58 -5.06 -15.52
N GLY A 540 49.40 -4.95 -16.12
CA GLY A 540 49.20 -5.24 -17.53
C GLY A 540 49.84 -4.19 -18.45
N ALA A 541 49.61 -2.91 -18.17
CA ALA A 541 50.06 -1.80 -19.01
C ALA A 541 51.54 -1.45 -18.81
N TRP A 542 52.03 -1.46 -17.57
CA TRP A 542 53.35 -0.95 -17.22
C TRP A 542 54.39 -2.03 -16.97
N ALA A 543 54.05 -3.34 -17.02
CA ALA A 543 55.03 -4.40 -16.77
C ALA A 543 56.26 -4.34 -17.68
N LYS A 544 56.07 -4.04 -18.98
CA LYS A 544 57.21 -3.92 -19.92
C LYS A 544 58.13 -2.78 -19.52
N VAL A 545 57.58 -1.60 -19.23
CA VAL A 545 58.31 -0.43 -18.72
C VAL A 545 59.05 -0.80 -17.44
N MET A 546 58.37 -1.39 -16.47
CA MET A 546 58.97 -1.78 -15.19
C MET A 546 60.04 -2.86 -15.35
N SER A 547 59.90 -3.81 -16.28
CA SER A 547 60.92 -4.83 -16.53
C SER A 547 62.22 -4.27 -17.10
N VAL A 548 62.13 -3.17 -17.86
CA VAL A 548 63.30 -2.45 -18.40
C VAL A 548 63.98 -1.66 -17.29
N LEU A 549 63.18 -0.99 -16.45
CA LEU A 549 63.63 -0.13 -15.36
C LEU A 549 64.09 -0.90 -14.11
N GLN A 550 63.63 -2.13 -13.90
CA GLN A 550 64.09 -2.97 -12.80
C GLN A 550 65.22 -3.89 -13.25
N THR A 551 66.19 -4.06 -12.37
CA THR A 551 67.28 -5.04 -12.46
C THR A 551 67.33 -5.71 -11.11
N GLY A 552 67.49 -7.04 -11.06
CA GLY A 552 67.61 -7.80 -9.80
C GLY A 552 68.69 -7.26 -8.86
N GLY A 553 68.86 -7.87 -7.69
CA GLY A 553 69.46 -7.34 -6.44
C GLY A 553 70.78 -6.53 -6.45
N SER A 554 71.47 -6.34 -7.58
CA SER A 554 72.58 -5.39 -7.76
C SER A 554 72.17 -4.03 -8.37
N GLY A 555 70.92 -3.86 -8.83
CA GLY A 555 70.47 -2.64 -9.49
C GLY A 555 71.24 -2.35 -10.80
N PHE A 556 71.29 -1.08 -11.22
CA PHE A 556 72.06 -0.65 -12.38
C PHE A 556 73.59 -0.61 -12.14
N SER A 557 74.05 -0.97 -10.93
CA SER A 557 75.42 -0.76 -10.45
C SER A 557 76.50 -1.62 -11.13
N GLY A 558 76.13 -2.53 -12.03
CA GLY A 558 77.06 -3.39 -12.78
C GLY A 558 76.80 -3.45 -14.29
N LEU A 559 75.91 -2.60 -14.82
CA LEU A 559 75.59 -2.60 -16.24
C LEU A 559 76.52 -1.68 -17.04
N PRO A 560 77.06 -2.12 -18.19
CA PRO A 560 77.86 -1.26 -19.05
C PRO A 560 77.00 -0.13 -19.66
N PRO A 561 77.57 1.05 -19.96
CA PRO A 561 76.83 2.21 -20.45
C PRO A 561 76.00 1.93 -21.71
N LYS A 562 76.55 1.14 -22.62
CA LYS A 562 75.86 0.68 -23.84
C LYS A 562 74.57 -0.12 -23.53
N ALA A 563 74.57 -0.95 -22.49
CA ALA A 563 73.38 -1.70 -22.09
C ALA A 563 72.34 -0.81 -21.40
N MET A 564 72.77 0.20 -20.63
CA MET A 564 71.88 1.21 -20.06
C MET A 564 71.21 2.04 -21.17
N LEU A 565 71.95 2.40 -22.23
CA LEU A 565 71.42 3.11 -23.39
C LEU A 565 70.37 2.28 -24.16
N GLN A 566 70.62 0.99 -24.35
CA GLN A 566 69.64 0.08 -24.96
C GLN A 566 68.35 -0.01 -24.12
N LYS A 567 68.48 -0.10 -22.80
CA LYS A 567 67.33 -0.05 -21.89
C LYS A 567 66.57 1.27 -22.01
N LEU A 568 67.26 2.40 -22.10
CA LEU A 568 66.62 3.70 -22.29
C LEU A 568 65.83 3.79 -23.62
N GLN A 569 66.39 3.24 -24.71
CA GLN A 569 65.68 3.15 -25.99
C GLN A 569 64.42 2.28 -25.92
N MET A 570 64.50 1.11 -25.26
CA MET A 570 63.35 0.25 -25.02
C MET A 570 62.29 0.94 -24.16
N PHE A 571 62.71 1.67 -23.11
CA PHE A 571 61.82 2.46 -22.27
C PHE A 571 61.06 3.51 -23.09
N ASN A 572 61.76 4.29 -23.92
CA ASN A 572 61.14 5.33 -24.75
C ASN A 572 60.10 4.73 -25.70
N GLY A 573 60.42 3.59 -26.35
CA GLY A 573 59.47 2.89 -27.22
C GLY A 573 58.21 2.43 -26.48
N TYR A 574 58.37 1.80 -25.31
CA TYR A 574 57.22 1.35 -24.51
C TYR A 574 56.39 2.52 -23.95
N LEU A 575 57.03 3.63 -23.57
CA LEU A 575 56.33 4.82 -23.11
C LEU A 575 55.48 5.44 -24.23
N GLU A 576 56.00 5.51 -25.46
CA GLU A 576 55.28 5.99 -26.64
C GLU A 576 54.12 5.06 -27.01
N GLU A 577 54.31 3.74 -26.95
CA GLU A 577 53.24 2.75 -27.14
C GLU A 577 52.11 2.94 -26.12
N ILE A 578 52.44 3.10 -24.84
CA ILE A 578 51.46 3.35 -23.77
C ILE A 578 50.73 4.67 -24.02
N ARG A 579 51.46 5.75 -24.32
CA ARG A 579 50.86 7.07 -24.57
C ARG A 579 49.90 7.02 -25.76
N ALA A 580 50.30 6.36 -26.85
CA ALA A 580 49.47 6.21 -28.03
C ALA A 580 48.21 5.39 -27.71
N ALA A 581 48.37 4.23 -27.08
CA ALA A 581 47.25 3.34 -26.75
C ALA A 581 46.26 3.96 -25.76
N GLN A 582 46.76 4.67 -24.74
CA GLN A 582 45.95 5.17 -23.63
C GLN A 582 45.47 6.62 -23.79
N SER A 583 45.82 7.27 -24.90
CA SER A 583 45.39 8.65 -25.20
C SER A 583 43.86 8.81 -25.23
N GLU A 584 43.14 7.79 -25.68
CA GLU A 584 41.67 7.79 -25.78
C GLU A 584 40.98 7.19 -24.54
N TRP A 585 41.75 6.69 -23.57
CA TRP A 585 41.19 6.03 -22.39
C TRP A 585 40.68 7.08 -21.41
N VAL A 586 39.67 6.73 -20.62
CA VAL A 586 39.04 7.65 -19.68
C VAL A 586 38.93 6.99 -18.32
N ILE A 587 39.36 7.69 -17.27
CA ILE A 587 38.94 7.39 -15.89
C ILE A 587 38.00 8.51 -15.47
N THR A 588 36.74 8.14 -15.25
CA THR A 588 35.63 9.09 -15.05
C THR A 588 35.62 9.76 -13.68
N ASP A 589 36.12 9.09 -12.65
CA ASP A 589 36.20 9.62 -11.29
C ASP A 589 37.55 10.32 -11.08
N ASP A 590 37.51 11.60 -10.71
CA ASP A 590 38.71 12.44 -10.63
C ASP A 590 39.69 11.96 -9.56
N GLN A 591 39.18 11.50 -8.40
CA GLN A 591 40.01 10.99 -7.31
C GLN A 591 40.69 9.68 -7.72
N LEU A 592 39.94 8.74 -8.28
CA LEU A 592 40.48 7.48 -8.79
C LEU A 592 41.52 7.72 -9.89
N ARG A 593 41.27 8.68 -10.78
CA ARG A 593 42.22 9.07 -11.82
C ARG A 593 43.50 9.62 -11.22
N ALA A 594 43.42 10.50 -10.23
CA ALA A 594 44.58 11.04 -9.51
C ALA A 594 45.36 9.94 -8.78
N ASP A 595 44.67 9.04 -8.08
CA ASP A 595 45.28 7.93 -7.34
C ASP A 595 46.03 6.97 -8.28
N VAL A 596 45.44 6.67 -9.45
CA VAL A 596 46.08 5.81 -10.47
C VAL A 596 47.29 6.49 -11.07
N LYS A 597 47.21 7.78 -11.43
CA LYS A 597 48.35 8.56 -11.94
C LYS A 597 49.48 8.60 -10.91
N ALA A 598 49.17 8.87 -9.65
CA ALA A 598 50.14 8.90 -8.56
C ALA A 598 50.82 7.54 -8.38
N ALA A 599 50.06 6.45 -8.34
CA ALA A 599 50.63 5.11 -8.19
C ALA A 599 51.55 4.69 -9.37
N ILE A 600 51.22 5.11 -10.60
CA ILE A 600 52.11 4.92 -11.76
C ILE A 600 53.38 5.75 -11.57
N ALA A 601 53.26 7.04 -11.22
CA ALA A 601 54.39 7.94 -11.02
C ALA A 601 55.33 7.44 -9.92
N ASP A 602 54.78 7.00 -8.78
CA ASP A 602 55.53 6.46 -7.64
C ASP A 602 56.31 5.18 -7.99
N SER A 603 55.81 4.39 -8.94
CA SER A 603 56.51 3.18 -9.40
C SER A 603 57.55 3.47 -10.48
N VAL A 604 57.23 4.34 -11.45
CA VAL A 604 58.06 4.56 -12.65
C VAL A 604 59.15 5.61 -12.41
N LEU A 605 58.81 6.75 -11.79
CA LEU A 605 59.73 7.90 -11.69
C LEU A 605 60.99 7.61 -10.87
N PRO A 606 60.94 6.95 -9.69
CA PRO A 606 62.16 6.66 -8.92
C PRO A 606 63.12 5.75 -9.70
N ALA A 607 62.58 4.73 -10.38
CA ALA A 607 63.37 3.79 -11.16
C ALA A 607 63.97 4.46 -12.41
N TYR A 608 63.21 5.33 -13.08
CA TYR A 608 63.70 6.11 -14.21
C TYR A 608 64.77 7.13 -13.82
N LYS A 609 64.54 7.92 -12.76
CA LYS A 609 65.53 8.86 -12.20
C LYS A 609 66.83 8.14 -11.82
N GLY A 610 66.73 6.94 -11.25
CA GLY A 610 67.88 6.08 -10.95
C GLY A 610 68.68 5.69 -12.19
N LEU A 611 68.01 5.26 -13.27
CA LEU A 611 68.66 4.94 -14.55
C LEU A 611 69.37 6.16 -15.14
N ILE A 612 68.70 7.32 -15.19
CA ILE A 612 69.25 8.57 -15.74
C ILE A 612 70.44 9.07 -14.92
N ALA A 613 70.36 9.07 -13.59
CA ALA A 613 71.45 9.49 -12.73
C ALA A 613 72.70 8.62 -12.94
N ARG A 614 72.52 7.30 -13.12
CA ARG A 614 73.63 6.38 -13.41
C ARG A 614 74.25 6.60 -14.78
N LEU A 615 73.42 6.82 -15.80
CA LEU A 615 73.86 7.14 -17.16
C LEU A 615 74.73 8.40 -17.18
N ARG A 616 74.31 9.45 -16.46
CA ARG A 616 75.07 10.71 -16.30
C ARG A 616 76.37 10.57 -15.50
N SER A 617 76.44 9.60 -14.59
CA SER A 617 77.65 9.33 -13.79
C SER A 617 78.71 8.46 -14.49
N SER A 618 78.44 8.02 -15.73
CA SER A 618 79.33 7.16 -16.51
C SER A 618 80.55 7.94 -17.06
N PRO A 619 81.75 7.34 -17.12
CA PRO A 619 82.97 8.01 -17.59
C PRO A 619 83.07 8.22 -19.12
N ASP A 620 82.09 7.74 -19.90
CA ASP A 620 82.02 7.87 -21.36
C ASP A 620 81.47 9.26 -21.80
N PRO A 621 81.70 9.72 -23.05
CA PRO A 621 81.30 11.06 -23.55
C PRO A 621 79.83 11.41 -23.30
N PRO A 622 79.43 12.70 -23.32
CA PRO A 622 78.16 13.17 -22.78
C PRO A 622 76.96 12.40 -23.35
N GLN A 623 76.36 11.56 -22.50
CA GLN A 623 75.24 10.68 -22.86
C GLN A 623 73.90 11.43 -22.89
N ASP A 624 73.90 12.72 -22.54
CA ASP A 624 72.72 13.60 -22.54
C ASP A 624 72.06 13.71 -23.92
N LEU A 625 72.84 13.57 -25.01
CA LEU A 625 72.31 13.58 -26.38
C LEU A 625 71.38 12.40 -26.70
N PHE A 626 71.41 11.34 -25.89
CA PHE A 626 70.58 10.14 -26.08
C PHE A 626 69.36 10.09 -25.15
N ILE A 627 69.23 11.06 -24.24
CA ILE A 627 68.09 11.18 -23.33
C ILE A 627 66.96 11.92 -24.04
N LYS A 628 65.99 11.15 -24.56
CA LYS A 628 64.83 11.70 -25.29
C LYS A 628 63.79 12.38 -24.38
N HIS A 629 63.63 11.87 -23.17
CA HIS A 629 62.66 12.37 -22.19
C HIS A 629 63.38 12.68 -20.89
N THR A 630 63.15 13.87 -20.33
CA THR A 630 63.56 14.19 -18.96
C THR A 630 62.62 13.50 -17.95
N PRO A 631 63.03 13.33 -16.68
CA PRO A 631 62.12 12.87 -15.65
C PRO A 631 60.82 13.69 -15.57
N GLU A 632 60.91 14.99 -15.82
CA GLU A 632 59.78 15.91 -15.88
C GLU A 632 58.87 15.62 -17.09
N ASP A 633 59.43 15.28 -18.25
CA ASP A 633 58.64 14.88 -19.44
C ASP A 633 57.89 13.56 -19.22
N VAL A 634 58.51 12.60 -18.52
CA VAL A 634 57.86 11.33 -18.17
C VAL A 634 56.72 11.57 -17.18
N GLU A 635 56.94 12.44 -16.19
CA GLU A 635 55.90 12.85 -15.24
C GLU A 635 54.74 13.53 -15.97
N ALA A 636 55.01 14.51 -16.83
CA ALA A 636 53.98 15.17 -17.65
C ALA A 636 53.21 14.16 -18.53
N CYS A 637 53.90 13.18 -19.12
CA CYS A 637 53.25 12.12 -19.89
C CYS A 637 52.25 11.31 -19.06
N ILE A 638 52.60 10.95 -17.82
CA ILE A 638 51.72 10.24 -16.90
C ILE A 638 50.54 11.14 -16.48
N GLN A 639 50.82 12.42 -16.22
CA GLN A 639 49.78 13.37 -15.83
C GLN A 639 48.75 13.63 -16.91
N HIS A 640 49.06 13.42 -18.19
CA HIS A 640 48.11 13.56 -19.31
C HIS A 640 47.31 12.28 -19.63
N LEU A 641 47.54 11.16 -18.93
CA LEU A 641 46.79 9.94 -19.18
C LEU A 641 45.32 10.07 -18.73
N PHE A 642 44.44 9.29 -19.36
CA PHE A 642 43.04 9.12 -18.95
C PHE A 642 42.14 10.35 -19.03
N GLU A 643 42.57 11.39 -19.73
CA GLU A 643 41.78 12.62 -19.94
C GLU A 643 40.69 12.42 -21.02
N GLY A 644 40.83 11.39 -21.86
CA GLY A 644 40.04 11.19 -23.06
C GLY A 644 40.46 12.16 -24.18
N ILE A 645 39.88 12.00 -25.37
CA ILE A 645 39.96 13.05 -26.39
C ILE A 645 39.22 14.25 -25.80
N GLY A 646 39.95 15.35 -25.55
CA GLY A 646 39.39 16.58 -24.99
C GLY A 646 38.09 16.94 -25.69
N LYS A 647 37.06 17.25 -24.89
CA LYS A 647 35.84 17.87 -25.41
C LYS A 647 36.15 19.18 -26.11
#